data_AF-A0A9D6H6C0-F1
#
_entry.id   AF-A0A9D6H6C0-F1
#
_cell.length_a   1.000
_cell.length_b   1.000
_cell.length_c   1.000
_cell.angle_alpha   90.00
_cell.angle_beta   90.00
_cell.angle_gamma   90.00
#
_symmetry.space_group_name_H-M   'P 1'
#
loop_
_entity.id
_entity.type
_entity.pdbx_description
1 polymer ?
#
loop_
_entity_poly.entity_id
_entity_poly.type
_entity_poly.pdbx_seq_one_letter_code
_entity_poly.pdbx_strand_id
1 'polypeptide(L)'
;MPAVTTVHASVLILAGFLAGFLAPSEAALAQVCPACEEATVVDVGDTPFVGSATGCLIPADQGGCLLPSYNTFFFSFTPAQTGLYRVSTCTDAPPSAGLTVLSVWADCSGFSLVQCGIAGCPSGNADGSFIGDIELFQGVNYRIGVGSGGCCSDVFIESGTLSIEPIDPAGSGCKEATPAVLGLNAYDTTDRNEIVDLAGFCEPAPVGEPFDRRIHNAQYFRFTPPATDVYTISTCGQGEQIWERIAVMAGCSPADGVVACSDSGCYTNDDNAGSTIVGVLLEGGVEYTIIIGGVYGSQSGTGAFMIAPFEACPAPKPTVQELEACGADENAGCVGSPKSAEPIVLGDSVRGTIWASGGLRDSDWYRIELDEGTNLTLELNSRIPSFATIYFSNCTTSLFMDQTAGVCPGLTDGECLPAGVYYIVVAPYELSGFPCGYAAGNEYTLTVSGRPCDASPPPNDLCIDAIEVSEGAMAFDNYFAGGEIDFKTCALIGRDVWFSFTATKAGDYRFSVCNGSTPFNSGMDLWTACPVEGGEVVACNRDANDPNCGNSSYSAIILPMTADQTVLVRIGSEWFLDILPPGDAELIITALGDEIVCGDPDAGDCCVARGQPFCSDAECCNFICLVDPPCCDTAWDETCAAGAALFCFSQCGLPPGNDDCSSPLPAEVGANAFRNARAEGSTPTPCGTVHSDVWFEYTATTDGPVAISLCAADGGWALVTGGFSGDLDTRIAVFDSCSGSLVACDDNACGVGSRVVFTPSCGATYLVAIGSSGDADGIYSQGVGSFTITETGSCGGVCGADLNGDGEVGAQDLAALLNAWDGAAGDLNDDGTTNAQDLAALLSAWGPCAR
;
A
#
# COMPACT_ATOMS: atom_id res chain seq x y z
N MET A 1 37.65 -39.80 -13.16
CA MET A 1 38.86 -39.11 -13.63
C MET A 1 38.43 -37.94 -14.51
N PRO A 2 39.00 -36.74 -14.39
CA PRO A 2 39.13 -35.81 -13.24
C PRO A 2 38.17 -34.59 -13.40
N ALA A 3 37.59 -33.99 -12.35
CA ALA A 3 38.11 -32.96 -11.44
C ALA A 3 38.68 -31.69 -12.13
N VAL A 4 37.93 -30.57 -12.10
CA VAL A 4 38.45 -29.19 -12.06
C VAL A 4 37.48 -28.29 -11.27
N THR A 5 37.94 -27.85 -10.10
CA THR A 5 37.54 -26.67 -9.34
C THR A 5 38.01 -25.38 -10.02
N THR A 6 37.21 -24.29 -10.04
CA THR A 6 37.65 -22.91 -9.69
C THR A 6 36.54 -21.87 -9.77
N VAL A 7 36.28 -21.25 -8.61
CA VAL A 7 36.00 -19.82 -8.31
C VAL A 7 36.32 -18.83 -9.44
N HIS A 8 35.49 -17.80 -9.63
CA HIS A 8 35.93 -16.42 -9.91
C HIS A 8 34.88 -15.39 -9.47
N ALA A 9 35.29 -14.55 -8.52
CA ALA A 9 34.82 -13.18 -8.37
C ALA A 9 35.73 -12.24 -9.19
N SER A 10 35.20 -11.04 -9.48
CA SER A 10 35.89 -9.75 -9.67
C SER A 10 35.92 -9.10 -11.07
N VAL A 11 35.20 -7.97 -11.16
CA VAL A 11 35.68 -6.59 -11.45
C VAL A 11 35.91 -6.12 -12.91
N LEU A 12 35.17 -5.03 -13.23
CA LEU A 12 35.38 -3.84 -14.09
C LEU A 12 36.31 -3.88 -15.33
N ILE A 13 35.85 -3.22 -16.41
CA ILE A 13 36.37 -1.98 -17.06
C ILE A 13 36.04 -2.02 -18.56
N LEU A 14 35.19 -1.11 -19.03
CA LEU A 14 35.44 -0.38 -20.29
C LEU A 14 34.84 1.03 -20.18
N ALA A 15 35.72 2.04 -20.15
CA ALA A 15 35.39 3.45 -20.16
C ALA A 15 36.06 4.15 -21.36
N GLY A 16 35.39 5.17 -21.91
CA GLY A 16 36.01 6.34 -22.52
C GLY A 16 35.90 6.48 -24.05
N PHE A 17 35.14 7.49 -24.52
CA PHE A 17 35.68 8.76 -25.08
C PHE A 17 34.61 9.52 -25.89
N LEU A 18 34.11 10.65 -25.36
CA LEU A 18 34.35 11.99 -25.93
C LEU A 18 33.98 13.05 -24.86
N ALA A 19 34.97 13.82 -24.42
CA ALA A 19 34.83 14.95 -23.52
C ALA A 19 35.19 16.25 -24.26
N GLY A 20 34.54 17.36 -23.93
CA GLY A 20 34.93 18.70 -24.39
C GLY A 20 34.09 19.88 -23.86
N PHE A 21 34.37 20.31 -22.60
CA PHE A 21 34.51 21.70 -22.08
C PHE A 21 33.44 22.78 -22.43
N LEU A 22 32.82 23.60 -21.55
CA LEU A 22 33.04 24.07 -20.16
C LEU A 22 31.75 24.72 -19.58
N ALA A 23 31.24 24.23 -18.46
CA ALA A 23 30.87 24.93 -17.22
C ALA A 23 30.37 23.86 -16.22
N PRO A 24 30.75 23.90 -14.92
CA PRO A 24 30.55 22.77 -14.03
C PRO A 24 29.08 22.62 -13.63
N SER A 25 28.54 21.41 -13.81
CA SER A 25 27.40 20.89 -13.06
C SER A 25 27.75 20.90 -11.57
N GLU A 26 26.80 21.29 -10.73
CA GLU A 26 26.91 21.33 -9.27
C GLU A 26 27.14 19.94 -8.67
N ALA A 27 28.37 19.45 -8.74
CA ALA A 27 28.86 18.43 -7.84
C ALA A 27 29.44 19.13 -6.60
N ALA A 28 28.96 18.68 -5.44
CA ALA A 28 29.50 18.93 -4.10
C ALA A 28 29.17 20.28 -3.44
N LEU A 29 27.93 20.42 -2.94
CA LEU A 29 27.79 20.94 -1.57
C LEU A 29 28.02 19.76 -0.61
N ALA A 30 29.30 19.46 -0.34
CA ALA A 30 29.62 18.78 0.91
C ALA A 30 29.24 19.75 2.03
N GLN A 31 28.10 19.51 2.67
CA GLN A 31 27.60 20.39 3.72
C GLN A 31 28.55 20.27 4.92
N VAL A 32 29.34 21.32 5.13
CA VAL A 32 30.06 21.49 6.40
C VAL A 32 28.97 21.61 7.45
N CYS A 33 28.94 20.65 8.39
CA CYS A 33 28.15 20.75 9.61
C CYS A 33 29.09 21.12 10.75
N PRO A 34 29.36 22.43 11.02
CA PRO A 34 30.21 22.83 12.14
C PRO A 34 29.70 22.26 13.47
N ALA A 35 28.38 22.09 13.58
CA ALA A 35 27.71 21.46 14.72
C ALA A 35 28.22 20.03 15.02
N CYS A 36 28.79 19.32 14.04
CA CYS A 36 29.41 18.01 14.28
C CYS A 36 30.69 18.12 15.12
N GLU A 37 31.55 19.10 14.83
CA GLU A 37 32.79 19.32 15.59
C GLU A 37 32.52 19.99 16.94
N GLU A 38 31.44 20.77 17.02
CA GLU A 38 30.97 21.44 18.25
C GLU A 38 29.96 20.60 19.05
N ALA A 39 29.92 19.29 18.79
CA ALA A 39 28.92 18.38 19.37
C ALA A 39 28.96 18.36 20.91
N THR A 40 27.77 18.36 21.52
CA THR A 40 27.63 18.36 22.99
C THR A 40 28.08 17.03 23.56
N VAL A 41 29.01 17.02 24.51
CA VAL A 41 29.49 15.78 25.14
C VAL A 41 28.38 15.17 26.00
N VAL A 42 28.10 13.89 25.78
CA VAL A 42 27.12 13.10 26.53
C VAL A 42 27.77 11.82 27.06
N ASP A 43 27.17 11.28 28.11
CA ASP A 43 27.53 10.01 28.74
C ASP A 43 26.37 9.02 28.60
N VAL A 44 26.57 7.78 29.07
CA VAL A 44 25.50 6.77 29.18
C VAL A 44 24.34 7.31 30.03
N GLY A 45 23.11 7.06 29.58
CA GLY A 45 21.86 7.49 30.18
C GLY A 45 21.07 8.46 29.31
N ASP A 46 20.07 9.09 29.93
CA ASP A 46 19.15 10.01 29.26
C ASP A 46 19.68 11.44 29.27
N THR A 47 19.73 12.05 28.09
CA THR A 47 20.12 13.45 27.87
C THR A 47 18.99 14.19 27.17
N PRO A 48 18.24 15.07 27.88
CA PRO A 48 17.24 15.91 27.23
C PRO A 48 17.92 16.94 26.34
N PHE A 49 17.29 17.26 25.22
CA PHE A 49 17.76 18.25 24.26
C PHE A 49 16.64 19.16 23.76
N VAL A 50 17.05 20.32 23.28
CA VAL A 50 16.22 21.26 22.53
C VAL A 50 16.90 21.43 21.18
N GLY A 51 16.19 21.11 20.12
CA GLY A 51 16.73 21.23 18.77
C GLY A 51 16.58 22.64 18.21
N SER A 52 17.20 22.85 17.06
CA SER A 52 17.15 24.11 16.34
C SER A 52 17.40 23.86 14.86
N ALA A 53 17.01 24.80 14.00
CA ALA A 53 17.35 24.77 12.58
C ALA A 53 18.87 25.01 12.40
N THR A 54 19.67 23.94 12.48
CA THR A 54 21.13 24.02 12.38
C THR A 54 21.60 24.31 10.95
N GLY A 55 20.73 24.13 9.96
CA GLY A 55 21.10 24.15 8.56
C GLY A 55 22.08 23.05 8.18
N CYS A 56 22.27 22.02 9.01
CA CYS A 56 23.07 20.84 8.67
C CYS A 56 22.20 19.83 7.93
N LEU A 57 22.52 19.57 6.66
CA LEU A 57 21.91 18.51 5.86
C LEU A 57 22.92 17.39 5.68
N ILE A 58 22.46 16.17 5.96
CA ILE A 58 23.16 14.94 5.64
C ILE A 58 22.39 14.29 4.48
N PRO A 59 22.93 14.31 3.25
CA PRO A 59 22.29 13.66 2.09
C PRO A 59 22.11 12.15 2.28
N ALA A 60 21.07 11.56 1.67
CA ALA A 60 20.82 10.11 1.75
C ALA A 60 21.98 9.27 1.17
N ASP A 61 22.63 9.76 0.11
CA ASP A 61 23.75 9.08 -0.57
C ASP A 61 25.07 9.14 0.23
N GLN A 62 25.25 10.16 1.06
CA GLN A 62 26.45 10.32 1.91
C GLN A 62 26.25 9.82 3.35
N GLY A 63 25.00 9.70 3.80
CA GLY A 63 24.69 9.30 5.16
C GLY A 63 24.27 7.86 5.36
N GLY A 64 24.33 7.02 4.32
CA GLY A 64 24.03 5.57 4.37
C GLY A 64 22.66 5.23 4.95
N CYS A 65 21.80 6.23 5.09
CA CYS A 65 20.45 6.16 5.62
C CYS A 65 19.49 6.36 4.45
N LEU A 66 18.39 5.61 4.41
CA LEU A 66 17.45 5.62 3.27
C LEU A 66 16.79 7.00 3.02
N LEU A 67 16.88 7.91 4.00
CA LEU A 67 16.36 9.28 3.94
C LEU A 67 17.46 10.30 4.26
N PRO A 68 17.40 11.51 3.67
CA PRO A 68 18.25 12.63 4.09
C PRO A 68 17.91 13.06 5.53
N SER A 69 18.89 13.60 6.26
CA SER A 69 18.72 14.13 7.62
C SER A 69 18.94 15.65 7.64
N TYR A 70 17.85 16.41 7.71
CA TYR A 70 17.83 17.87 7.76
C TYR A 70 17.97 18.38 9.20
N ASN A 71 18.58 19.57 9.31
CA ASN A 71 18.82 20.28 10.57
C ASN A 71 19.44 19.39 11.65
N THR A 72 20.36 18.51 11.24
CA THR A 72 20.98 17.55 12.17
C THR A 72 21.84 18.30 13.18
N PHE A 73 21.64 18.05 14.46
CA PHE A 73 22.55 18.45 15.53
C PHE A 73 23.22 17.21 16.11
N PHE A 74 24.39 17.40 16.72
CA PHE A 74 25.24 16.29 17.12
C PHE A 74 25.56 16.29 18.61
N PHE A 75 25.65 15.09 19.15
CA PHE A 75 26.24 14.77 20.44
C PHE A 75 27.56 14.04 20.24
N SER A 76 28.48 14.21 21.20
CA SER A 76 29.77 13.55 21.23
C SER A 76 29.76 12.51 22.34
N PHE A 77 29.92 11.24 21.99
CA PHE A 77 29.90 10.13 22.95
C PHE A 77 31.21 9.35 22.87
N THR A 78 31.80 9.06 24.04
CA THR A 78 33.01 8.23 24.13
C THR A 78 32.71 7.02 25.02
N PRO A 79 32.58 5.80 24.44
CA PRO A 79 32.30 4.60 25.22
C PRO A 79 33.38 4.36 26.27
N ALA A 80 32.95 4.16 27.51
CA ALA A 80 33.86 3.80 28.60
C ALA A 80 34.42 2.38 28.45
N GLN A 81 33.72 1.52 27.70
CA GLN A 81 34.07 0.12 27.43
C GLN A 81 33.68 -0.24 25.98
N THR A 82 34.43 -1.16 25.37
CA THR A 82 34.06 -1.73 24.07
C THR A 82 32.88 -2.67 24.26
N GLY A 83 31.84 -2.54 23.44
CA GLY A 83 30.67 -3.40 23.50
C GLY A 83 29.55 -2.92 22.59
N LEU A 84 28.42 -3.63 22.65
CA LEU A 84 27.19 -3.19 22.00
C LEU A 84 26.51 -2.11 22.84
N TYR A 85 25.92 -1.12 22.17
CA TYR A 85 25.14 -0.06 22.77
C TYR A 85 23.83 0.10 22.00
N ARG A 86 22.83 0.61 22.72
CA ARG A 86 21.55 1.09 22.22
C ARG A 86 21.57 2.61 22.22
N VAL A 87 21.05 3.21 21.15
CA VAL A 87 20.88 4.65 21.05
C VAL A 87 19.43 4.93 20.63
N SER A 88 18.72 5.78 21.36
CA SER A 88 17.29 6.03 21.14
C SER A 88 16.91 7.47 21.36
N THR A 89 15.90 7.94 20.63
CA THR A 89 15.19 9.21 20.90
C THR A 89 13.73 8.99 21.28
N CYS A 90 13.35 7.78 21.66
CA CYS A 90 11.95 7.38 21.88
C CYS A 90 11.35 7.91 23.19
N THR A 91 12.18 8.18 24.19
CA THR A 91 11.73 8.71 25.48
C THR A 91 11.24 10.14 25.31
N ASP A 92 9.97 10.38 25.67
CA ASP A 92 9.29 11.68 25.56
C ASP A 92 9.37 12.32 24.15
N ALA A 93 9.43 11.50 23.09
CA ALA A 93 9.42 11.98 21.71
C ALA A 93 8.15 12.82 21.47
N PRO A 94 8.26 14.14 21.21
CA PRO A 94 7.10 14.98 20.99
C PRO A 94 6.45 14.62 19.65
N PRO A 95 5.14 14.88 19.47
CA PRO A 95 4.52 14.80 18.16
C PRO A 95 5.19 15.82 17.24
N SER A 96 6.06 15.37 16.33
CA SER A 96 6.84 16.24 15.45
C SER A 96 6.28 16.28 14.04
N ALA A 97 6.49 17.39 13.34
CA ALA A 97 6.09 17.59 11.94
C ALA A 97 6.92 16.79 10.92
N GLY A 98 7.78 15.86 11.37
CA GLY A 98 8.66 15.05 10.53
C GLY A 98 9.22 13.82 11.26
N LEU A 99 9.64 12.81 10.48
CA LEU A 99 10.26 11.58 10.98
C LEU A 99 11.63 11.86 11.60
N THR A 100 11.91 11.38 12.80
CA THR A 100 13.26 11.50 13.38
C THR A 100 14.23 10.55 12.67
N VAL A 101 15.38 11.08 12.24
CA VAL A 101 16.52 10.32 11.72
C VAL A 101 17.63 10.34 12.77
N LEU A 102 18.03 9.16 13.24
CA LEU A 102 19.09 8.97 14.21
C LEU A 102 20.29 8.35 13.51
N SER A 103 21.49 8.86 13.77
CA SER A 103 22.71 8.43 13.09
C SER A 103 23.91 8.42 14.03
N VAL A 104 24.83 7.47 13.85
CA VAL A 104 26.08 7.39 14.61
C VAL A 104 27.25 7.36 13.64
N TRP A 105 28.28 8.16 13.93
CA TRP A 105 29.42 8.41 13.05
C TRP A 105 30.74 8.27 13.81
N ALA A 106 31.78 7.75 13.15
CA ALA A 106 33.09 7.61 13.77
C ALA A 106 33.90 8.91 13.78
N ASP A 107 33.64 9.82 12.83
CA ASP A 107 34.22 11.17 12.77
C ASP A 107 33.33 12.14 11.96
N CYS A 108 33.68 13.42 11.99
CA CYS A 108 33.03 14.47 11.19
C CYS A 108 33.69 14.65 9.81
N SER A 109 34.87 14.05 9.58
CA SER A 109 35.67 14.25 8.38
C SER A 109 35.38 13.17 7.34
N GLY A 110 34.39 13.41 6.49
CA GLY A 110 33.99 12.48 5.43
C GLY A 110 32.81 11.58 5.78
N PHE A 111 32.13 11.85 6.89
CA PHE A 111 30.85 11.24 7.26
C PHE A 111 30.93 9.70 7.22
N SER A 112 31.88 9.14 7.99
CA SER A 112 32.02 7.70 8.17
C SER A 112 30.88 7.15 9.05
N LEU A 113 29.71 6.95 8.42
CA LEU A 113 28.54 6.41 9.10
C LEU A 113 28.87 5.03 9.66
N VAL A 114 28.61 4.86 10.96
CA VAL A 114 28.66 3.56 11.62
C VAL A 114 27.32 2.86 11.44
N GLN A 115 26.22 3.54 11.80
CA GLN A 115 24.86 3.01 11.70
C GLN A 115 23.83 4.14 11.76
N CYS A 116 22.64 3.88 11.27
CA CYS A 116 21.53 4.80 11.40
C CYS A 116 20.21 4.08 11.69
N GLY A 117 19.22 4.83 12.19
CA GLY A 117 17.86 4.38 12.46
C GLY A 117 16.86 5.42 11.96
N ILE A 118 15.77 4.95 11.36
CA ILE A 118 14.64 5.76 10.88
C ILE A 118 13.39 5.07 11.41
N ALA A 119 12.58 5.76 12.24
CA ALA A 119 11.31 5.30 12.83
C ALA A 119 11.32 3.85 13.41
N GLY A 120 11.21 3.71 14.74
CA GLY A 120 11.29 2.37 15.34
C GLY A 120 11.11 2.31 16.84
N CYS A 121 10.28 3.19 17.42
CA CYS A 121 10.07 3.16 18.85
C CYS A 121 9.21 1.96 19.28
N PRO A 122 9.62 1.21 20.33
CA PRO A 122 8.98 -0.06 20.69
C PRO A 122 7.51 0.00 21.11
N SER A 123 6.97 1.19 21.35
CA SER A 123 5.58 1.44 21.75
C SER A 123 4.71 2.10 20.67
N GLY A 124 5.10 2.02 19.39
CA GLY A 124 4.30 2.52 18.27
C GLY A 124 4.29 4.05 18.09
N ASN A 125 5.17 4.78 18.79
CA ASN A 125 5.37 6.20 18.52
C ASN A 125 6.21 6.35 17.24
N ALA A 126 5.60 6.85 16.16
CA ALA A 126 6.26 7.06 14.87
C ALA A 126 7.25 8.24 14.88
N ASP A 127 7.24 9.07 15.93
CA ASP A 127 7.92 10.36 15.95
C ASP A 127 9.37 10.27 16.46
N GLY A 128 9.75 9.17 17.13
CA GLY A 128 11.11 8.92 17.59
C GLY A 128 11.90 7.93 16.71
N SER A 129 13.21 7.81 16.96
CA SER A 129 14.09 6.89 16.24
C SER A 129 14.97 6.07 17.17
N PHE A 130 15.40 4.92 16.68
CA PHE A 130 16.01 3.87 17.48
C PHE A 130 17.10 3.13 16.69
N ILE A 131 18.26 2.97 17.32
CA ILE A 131 19.37 2.11 16.87
C ILE A 131 19.57 1.08 17.98
N GLY A 132 19.06 -0.14 17.74
CA GLY A 132 19.05 -1.19 18.75
C GLY A 132 20.42 -1.73 19.09
N ASP A 133 21.24 -1.98 18.06
CA ASP A 133 22.49 -2.72 18.18
C ASP A 133 23.60 -2.00 17.44
N ILE A 134 24.46 -1.28 18.14
CA ILE A 134 25.67 -0.69 17.55
C ILE A 134 26.91 -1.09 18.36
N GLU A 135 27.91 -1.68 17.71
CA GLU A 135 29.20 -1.97 18.34
C GLU A 135 30.06 -0.71 18.41
N LEU A 136 30.36 -0.25 19.63
CA LEU A 136 31.17 0.93 19.88
C LEU A 136 32.45 0.54 20.64
N PHE A 137 33.58 1.13 20.24
CA PHE A 137 34.89 0.80 20.80
C PHE A 137 35.31 1.77 21.91
N GLN A 138 35.90 1.23 22.98
CA GLN A 138 36.39 2.00 24.11
C GLN A 138 37.33 3.13 23.66
N GLY A 139 37.06 4.35 24.14
CA GLY A 139 37.93 5.51 23.89
C GLY A 139 37.84 6.10 22.48
N VAL A 140 37.02 5.54 21.58
CA VAL A 140 36.69 6.16 20.29
C VAL A 140 35.59 7.19 20.52
N ASN A 141 35.78 8.38 19.96
CA ASN A 141 34.86 9.50 20.18
C ASN A 141 33.87 9.61 19.01
N TYR A 142 32.69 9.03 19.17
CA TYR A 142 31.63 8.99 18.15
C TYR A 142 30.81 10.28 18.12
N ARG A 143 30.13 10.52 17.01
CA ARG A 143 29.12 11.57 16.85
C ARG A 143 27.76 10.93 16.71
N ILE A 144 26.78 11.39 17.47
CA ILE A 144 25.40 10.93 17.39
C ILE A 144 24.57 12.09 16.83
N GLY A 145 24.09 11.94 15.60
CA GLY A 145 23.28 12.94 14.91
C GLY A 145 21.79 12.65 15.10
N VAL A 146 21.04 13.67 15.49
CA VAL A 146 19.56 13.66 15.53
C VAL A 146 19.07 14.72 14.55
N GLY A 147 18.30 14.32 13.55
CA GLY A 147 17.76 15.22 12.53
C GLY A 147 16.38 14.79 12.03
N SER A 148 15.82 15.55 11.09
CA SER A 148 14.50 15.30 10.52
C SER A 148 14.60 14.71 9.11
N GLY A 149 13.80 13.68 8.83
CA GLY A 149 13.71 12.97 7.54
C GLY A 149 12.72 13.57 6.54
N GLY A 150 12.19 14.77 6.79
CA GLY A 150 11.23 15.47 5.93
C GLY A 150 11.85 16.13 4.68
N CYS A 151 11.03 16.76 3.83
CA CYS A 151 11.43 17.30 2.53
C CYS A 151 11.97 18.76 2.55
N CYS A 152 11.96 19.45 3.69
CA CYS A 152 12.27 20.89 3.75
C CYS A 152 13.37 21.23 4.77
N SER A 153 14.18 22.25 4.43
CA SER A 153 15.34 22.70 5.22
C SER A 153 14.99 23.49 6.48
N ASP A 154 13.71 23.77 6.72
CA ASP A 154 13.17 24.45 7.90
C ASP A 154 12.56 23.50 8.94
N VAL A 155 12.38 22.21 8.61
CA VAL A 155 11.87 21.20 9.56
C VAL A 155 13.02 20.67 10.42
N PHE A 156 12.84 20.69 11.75
CA PHE A 156 13.79 20.13 12.72
C PHE A 156 13.05 19.51 13.91
N ILE A 157 13.74 18.66 14.66
CA ILE A 157 13.21 18.06 15.89
C ILE A 157 13.29 19.10 17.01
N GLU A 158 12.17 19.65 17.46
CA GLU A 158 12.14 20.80 18.39
C GLU A 158 12.71 20.47 19.78
N SER A 159 12.47 19.27 20.28
CA SER A 159 13.01 18.78 21.55
C SER A 159 12.88 17.25 21.64
N GLY A 160 13.50 16.66 22.65
CA GLY A 160 13.38 15.22 22.93
C GLY A 160 14.43 14.77 23.95
N THR A 161 14.53 13.47 24.14
CA THR A 161 15.55 12.85 25.01
C THR A 161 16.39 11.88 24.21
N LEU A 162 17.70 12.08 24.19
CA LEU A 162 18.66 11.09 23.67
C LEU A 162 19.02 10.13 24.79
N SER A 163 18.72 8.84 24.62
CA SER A 163 19.14 7.77 25.51
C SER A 163 20.27 6.97 24.89
N ILE A 164 21.34 6.72 25.66
CA ILE A 164 22.46 5.86 25.29
C ILE A 164 22.65 4.81 26.38
N GLU A 165 22.49 3.55 26.04
CA GLU A 165 22.55 2.46 27.02
C GLU A 165 23.52 1.37 26.54
N PRO A 166 24.45 0.89 27.37
CA PRO A 166 25.20 -0.32 27.05
C PRO A 166 24.23 -1.50 26.97
N ILE A 167 24.42 -2.34 25.96
CA ILE A 167 23.75 -3.63 25.88
C ILE A 167 24.49 -4.60 26.79
N ASP A 168 23.69 -5.27 27.61
CA ASP A 168 24.15 -6.23 28.58
C ASP A 168 24.73 -7.48 27.88
N PRO A 169 25.87 -8.05 28.36
CA PRO A 169 26.39 -9.30 27.81
C PRO A 169 25.41 -10.46 28.03
N ALA A 170 25.30 -11.36 27.05
CA ALA A 170 24.43 -12.53 27.14
C ALA A 170 24.63 -13.34 28.44
N GLY A 171 23.52 -13.63 29.11
CA GLY A 171 23.39 -14.30 30.39
C GLY A 171 23.44 -13.39 31.62
N SER A 172 23.61 -12.06 31.48
CA SER A 172 23.72 -11.14 32.63
C SER A 172 22.41 -11.04 33.42
N GLY A 173 21.26 -11.02 32.73
CA GLY A 173 19.92 -10.95 33.30
C GLY A 173 19.46 -12.25 33.97
N CYS A 174 20.16 -13.37 33.76
CA CYS A 174 19.81 -14.66 34.36
C CYS A 174 19.79 -14.65 35.89
N LYS A 175 20.60 -13.77 36.53
CA LYS A 175 20.59 -13.63 38.01
C LYS A 175 19.24 -13.13 38.54
N GLU A 176 18.55 -12.32 37.74
CA GLU A 176 17.25 -11.75 38.04
C GLU A 176 16.11 -12.57 37.39
N ALA A 177 16.38 -13.81 36.98
CA ALA A 177 15.40 -14.66 36.32
C ALA A 177 14.17 -14.92 37.20
N THR A 178 12.99 -14.59 36.66
CA THR A 178 11.72 -14.77 37.35
C THR A 178 11.38 -16.26 37.43
N PRO A 179 10.93 -16.79 38.58
CA PRO A 179 10.39 -18.15 38.63
C PRO A 179 9.16 -18.29 37.73
N ALA A 180 9.23 -19.18 36.74
CA ALA A 180 8.09 -19.58 35.93
C ALA A 180 7.38 -20.81 36.52
N VAL A 181 6.09 -20.93 36.24
CA VAL A 181 5.21 -22.00 36.69
C VAL A 181 4.53 -22.69 35.51
N LEU A 182 4.03 -23.90 35.72
CA LEU A 182 3.06 -24.49 34.80
C LEU A 182 1.80 -23.63 34.75
N GLY A 183 1.34 -23.34 33.54
CA GLY A 183 0.30 -22.37 33.25
C GLY A 183 0.87 -21.05 32.73
N LEU A 184 0.16 -19.96 33.00
CA LEU A 184 0.43 -18.63 32.45
C LEU A 184 1.50 -17.88 33.26
N ASN A 185 2.42 -17.23 32.56
CA ASN A 185 3.54 -16.45 33.11
C ASN A 185 3.62 -15.11 32.39
N ALA A 186 3.59 -13.99 33.12
CA ALA A 186 3.69 -12.66 32.52
C ALA A 186 5.15 -12.27 32.24
N TYR A 187 5.38 -11.52 31.16
CA TYR A 187 6.65 -10.89 30.83
C TYR A 187 6.47 -9.40 30.52
N ASP A 188 7.57 -8.66 30.68
CA ASP A 188 7.72 -7.26 30.30
C ASP A 188 9.16 -7.04 29.85
N THR A 189 9.30 -6.85 28.54
CA THR A 189 10.58 -6.66 27.86
C THR A 189 10.93 -5.19 27.63
N THR A 190 10.05 -4.25 28.02
CA THR A 190 10.16 -2.81 27.70
C THR A 190 11.47 -2.20 28.18
N ASP A 191 11.85 -2.46 29.43
CA ASP A 191 13.06 -1.89 30.06
C ASP A 191 14.26 -2.85 29.98
N ARG A 192 14.25 -3.80 29.03
CA ARG A 192 15.33 -4.78 28.87
C ARG A 192 16.28 -4.33 27.77
N ASN A 193 17.56 -4.58 27.99
CA ASN A 193 18.64 -4.17 27.10
C ASN A 193 19.58 -5.34 26.75
N GLU A 194 19.25 -6.56 27.15
CA GLU A 194 20.09 -7.74 26.92
C GLU A 194 19.78 -8.41 25.58
N ILE A 195 20.83 -8.87 24.90
CA ILE A 195 20.75 -9.59 23.64
C ILE A 195 21.37 -10.98 23.79
N VAL A 196 20.63 -12.01 23.36
CA VAL A 196 21.08 -13.40 23.40
C VAL A 196 21.25 -13.95 22.00
N ASP A 197 22.49 -14.17 21.55
CA ASP A 197 22.79 -14.79 20.25
C ASP A 197 22.70 -16.32 20.34
N LEU A 198 21.77 -16.92 19.59
CA LEU A 198 21.54 -18.37 19.55
C LEU A 198 22.33 -19.08 18.43
N ALA A 199 23.33 -18.42 17.82
CA ALA A 199 24.18 -18.91 16.74
C ALA A 199 24.51 -20.41 16.79
N GLY A 200 24.08 -21.15 15.76
CA GLY A 200 24.41 -22.57 15.60
C GLY A 200 23.60 -23.53 16.48
N PHE A 201 22.65 -23.02 17.27
CA PHE A 201 21.75 -23.84 18.07
C PHE A 201 20.29 -23.73 17.61
N CYS A 202 19.92 -22.57 17.06
CA CYS A 202 18.56 -22.20 16.69
C CYS A 202 18.59 -21.39 15.41
N GLU A 203 18.42 -22.03 14.25
CA GLU A 203 18.36 -21.35 12.95
C GLU A 203 16.92 -21.45 12.41
N PRO A 204 16.10 -20.41 12.60
CA PRO A 204 14.71 -20.41 12.17
C PRO A 204 14.50 -20.06 10.70
N ALA A 205 15.55 -19.73 9.95
CA ALA A 205 15.46 -19.41 8.53
C ALA A 205 16.50 -20.20 7.70
N PRO A 206 16.25 -20.43 6.39
CA PRO A 206 17.24 -21.04 5.52
C PRO A 206 18.57 -20.29 5.53
N VAL A 207 19.66 -21.06 5.44
CA VAL A 207 21.04 -20.55 5.45
C VAL A 207 21.21 -19.47 4.36
N GLY A 208 21.39 -18.21 4.77
CA GLY A 208 21.70 -17.10 3.87
C GLY A 208 20.66 -15.97 3.80
N GLU A 209 19.52 -16.08 4.50
CA GLU A 209 18.57 -14.96 4.67
C GLU A 209 19.01 -14.01 5.82
N PRO A 210 18.70 -12.70 5.75
CA PRO A 210 19.22 -11.68 6.67
C PRO A 210 18.47 -11.57 8.01
N PHE A 211 17.68 -12.58 8.40
CA PHE A 211 16.92 -12.53 9.64
C PHE A 211 17.82 -12.85 10.85
N ASP A 212 17.78 -11.94 11.82
CA ASP A 212 18.61 -11.99 13.01
C ASP A 212 18.25 -13.20 13.89
N ARG A 213 19.25 -13.97 14.31
CA ARG A 213 19.19 -15.16 15.20
C ARG A 213 19.23 -14.80 16.70
N ARG A 214 19.25 -13.52 17.03
CA ARG A 214 19.35 -13.00 18.39
C ARG A 214 17.97 -12.80 19.03
N ILE A 215 17.86 -13.06 20.33
CA ILE A 215 16.70 -12.60 21.13
C ILE A 215 17.06 -11.23 21.70
N HIS A 216 16.26 -10.22 21.34
CA HIS A 216 16.43 -8.85 21.79
C HIS A 216 15.56 -8.54 22.99
N ASN A 217 15.93 -7.55 23.79
CA ASN A 217 15.14 -7.14 24.97
C ASN A 217 14.86 -8.34 25.90
N ALA A 218 15.84 -9.24 26.03
CA ALA A 218 15.63 -10.56 26.58
C ALA A 218 15.23 -10.53 28.07
N GLN A 219 14.12 -11.18 28.41
CA GLN A 219 13.74 -11.48 29.78
C GLN A 219 13.95 -12.95 30.08
N TYR A 220 14.54 -13.21 31.25
CA TYR A 220 14.87 -14.54 31.73
C TYR A 220 13.85 -15.06 32.73
N PHE A 221 13.53 -16.33 32.60
CA PHE A 221 12.70 -17.09 33.52
C PHE A 221 13.42 -18.37 33.90
N ARG A 222 13.25 -18.82 35.14
CA ARG A 222 13.72 -20.13 35.60
C ARG A 222 12.54 -21.07 35.78
N PHE A 223 12.64 -22.27 35.23
CA PHE A 223 11.59 -23.26 35.30
C PHE A 223 12.17 -24.59 35.76
N THR A 224 11.56 -25.20 36.77
CA THR A 224 11.90 -26.57 37.21
C THR A 224 10.69 -27.46 36.93
N PRO A 225 10.73 -28.32 35.90
CA PRO A 225 9.62 -29.21 35.59
C PRO A 225 9.32 -30.15 36.76
N PRO A 226 8.03 -30.40 37.09
CA PRO A 226 7.67 -31.30 38.17
C PRO A 226 7.91 -32.79 37.83
N ALA A 227 8.03 -33.14 36.55
CA ALA A 227 8.30 -34.48 36.06
C ALA A 227 9.13 -34.41 34.78
N THR A 228 9.82 -35.51 34.44
CA THR A 228 10.44 -35.64 33.12
C THR A 228 9.36 -35.88 32.09
N ASP A 229 9.12 -34.92 31.21
CA ASP A 229 8.08 -34.99 30.17
C ASP A 229 8.37 -34.00 29.03
N VAL A 230 7.57 -34.07 27.97
CA VAL A 230 7.57 -33.09 26.89
C VAL A 230 6.64 -31.94 27.27
N TYR A 231 7.11 -30.71 27.13
CA TYR A 231 6.37 -29.49 27.44
C TYR A 231 6.21 -28.61 26.20
N THR A 232 5.06 -27.97 26.07
CA THR A 232 4.81 -26.89 25.11
C THR A 232 5.01 -25.55 25.81
N ILE A 233 5.68 -24.62 25.13
CA ILE A 233 5.89 -23.25 25.61
C ILE A 233 5.45 -22.30 24.50
N SER A 234 4.46 -21.45 24.78
CA SER A 234 3.79 -20.64 23.75
C SER A 234 3.44 -19.25 24.26
N THR A 235 3.69 -18.22 23.45
CA THR A 235 3.13 -16.87 23.67
C THR A 235 1.81 -16.64 22.92
N CYS A 236 1.42 -17.56 22.03
CA CYS A 236 0.21 -17.43 21.21
C CYS A 236 -1.06 -17.18 22.03
N GLY A 237 -1.79 -16.12 21.67
CA GLY A 237 -3.06 -15.73 22.27
C GLY A 237 -2.97 -15.25 23.73
N GLN A 238 -1.77 -14.87 24.21
CA GLN A 238 -1.54 -14.51 25.61
C GLN A 238 -1.10 -13.04 25.80
N GLY A 239 -1.98 -12.09 25.45
CA GLY A 239 -1.79 -10.64 25.70
C GLY A 239 -1.39 -9.84 24.46
N GLU A 240 -0.85 -8.63 24.66
CA GLU A 240 -0.25 -7.85 23.57
C GLU A 240 1.03 -8.56 23.12
N GLN A 241 0.94 -9.23 21.97
CA GLN A 241 2.08 -9.93 21.39
C GLN A 241 3.02 -8.91 20.75
N ILE A 242 4.29 -8.97 21.11
CA ILE A 242 5.35 -8.36 20.30
C ILE A 242 5.77 -9.41 19.28
N TRP A 243 6.47 -9.04 18.21
CA TRP A 243 7.01 -10.09 17.33
C TRP A 243 8.17 -10.76 18.08
N GLU A 244 7.89 -11.87 18.78
CA GLU A 244 8.78 -12.43 19.80
C GLU A 244 9.43 -13.75 19.41
N ARG A 245 10.57 -14.03 20.05
CA ARG A 245 11.31 -15.29 20.03
C ARG A 245 11.39 -15.88 21.43
N ILE A 246 11.24 -17.19 21.50
CA ILE A 246 11.35 -17.98 22.73
C ILE A 246 12.54 -18.93 22.60
N ALA A 247 13.31 -19.08 23.67
CA ALA A 247 14.31 -20.13 23.79
C ALA A 247 14.27 -20.79 25.17
N VAL A 248 14.64 -22.07 25.22
CA VAL A 248 14.89 -22.83 26.44
C VAL A 248 16.35 -23.23 26.46
N MET A 249 17.04 -22.93 27.56
CA MET A 249 18.45 -23.22 27.78
C MET A 249 18.63 -24.12 29.00
N ALA A 250 19.65 -24.97 28.95
CA ALA A 250 20.06 -25.85 30.06
C ALA A 250 20.79 -25.09 31.17
N GLY A 251 21.19 -23.84 30.92
CA GLY A 251 21.82 -22.95 31.88
C GLY A 251 21.53 -21.49 31.55
N CYS A 252 22.39 -20.58 32.00
CA CYS A 252 22.14 -19.14 31.94
C CYS A 252 22.57 -18.49 30.61
N SER A 253 23.27 -19.21 29.75
CA SER A 253 23.75 -18.70 28.46
C SER A 253 23.62 -19.75 27.36
N PRO A 254 23.63 -19.34 26.08
CA PRO A 254 23.63 -20.30 24.95
C PRO A 254 24.78 -21.31 25.01
N ALA A 255 25.92 -20.93 25.62
CA ALA A 255 27.07 -21.81 25.80
C ALA A 255 26.83 -22.96 26.79
N ASP A 256 25.84 -22.83 27.68
CA ASP A 256 25.42 -23.90 28.59
C ASP A 256 24.52 -24.93 27.86
N GLY A 257 24.09 -24.62 26.64
CA GLY A 257 23.29 -25.46 25.77
C GLY A 257 21.87 -24.91 25.58
N VAL A 258 21.49 -24.65 24.34
CA VAL A 258 20.11 -24.35 23.96
C VAL A 258 19.38 -25.67 23.68
N VAL A 259 18.26 -25.88 24.34
CA VAL A 259 17.46 -27.11 24.29
C VAL A 259 16.40 -27.04 23.19
N ALA A 260 15.72 -25.89 23.08
CA ALA A 260 14.72 -25.63 22.06
C ALA A 260 14.53 -24.12 21.88
N CYS A 261 13.93 -23.72 20.76
CA CYS A 261 13.64 -22.34 20.44
C CYS A 261 12.60 -22.26 19.33
N SER A 262 11.93 -21.13 19.23
CA SER A 262 11.06 -20.81 18.11
C SER A 262 10.89 -19.30 18.01
N ASP A 263 10.66 -18.79 16.81
CA ASP A 263 10.24 -17.41 16.51
C ASP A 263 8.98 -17.34 15.65
N SER A 264 8.33 -18.48 15.41
CA SER A 264 7.06 -18.61 14.73
C SER A 264 6.20 -19.68 15.42
N GLY A 265 4.97 -19.88 14.95
CA GLY A 265 4.17 -21.04 15.34
C GLY A 265 2.73 -20.77 15.78
N CYS A 266 2.29 -19.51 15.82
CA CYS A 266 0.89 -19.16 16.08
C CYS A 266 0.07 -19.24 14.78
N TYR A 267 -0.20 -20.46 14.30
CA TYR A 267 -0.96 -20.70 13.06
C TYR A 267 -2.48 -20.48 13.25
N THR A 268 -2.87 -19.25 13.59
CA THR A 268 -4.27 -18.82 13.63
C THR A 268 -4.46 -17.57 12.80
N ASN A 269 -5.60 -17.45 12.10
CA ASN A 269 -5.88 -16.35 11.18
C ASN A 269 -5.91 -14.95 11.83
N ASP A 270 -5.91 -14.87 13.17
CA ASP A 270 -6.13 -13.62 13.92
C ASP A 270 -4.92 -13.13 14.76
N ASP A 271 -3.76 -13.83 14.77
CA ASP A 271 -2.62 -13.44 15.63
C ASP A 271 -1.27 -13.95 15.08
N ASN A 272 -0.60 -13.14 14.24
CA ASN A 272 0.62 -13.52 13.53
C ASN A 272 1.95 -13.18 14.24
N ALA A 273 1.94 -12.62 15.46
CA ALA A 273 3.16 -12.08 16.08
C ALA A 273 3.83 -13.00 17.12
N GLY A 274 3.13 -14.00 17.65
CA GLY A 274 3.68 -14.86 18.71
C GLY A 274 4.53 -16.04 18.23
N SER A 275 5.10 -16.76 19.21
CA SER A 275 5.97 -17.91 18.99
C SER A 275 5.58 -19.11 19.85
N THR A 276 5.81 -20.32 19.33
CA THR A 276 5.56 -21.58 20.04
C THR A 276 6.70 -22.58 19.88
N ILE A 277 7.23 -23.06 21.01
CA ILE A 277 7.98 -24.31 21.09
C ILE A 277 6.97 -25.44 21.29
N VAL A 278 6.70 -26.17 20.21
CA VAL A 278 5.65 -27.21 20.15
C VAL A 278 5.90 -28.32 21.18
N GLY A 279 7.13 -28.81 21.29
CA GLY A 279 7.50 -29.79 22.30
C GLY A 279 8.98 -29.76 22.63
N VAL A 280 9.30 -29.59 23.91
CA VAL A 280 10.66 -29.70 24.44
C VAL A 280 10.69 -30.74 25.56
N LEU A 281 11.58 -31.72 25.46
CA LEU A 281 11.80 -32.70 26.52
C LEU A 281 12.59 -32.04 27.66
N LEU A 282 11.99 -31.96 28.84
CA LEU A 282 12.63 -31.39 30.03
C LEU A 282 12.67 -32.43 31.15
N GLU A 283 13.78 -32.51 31.87
CA GLU A 283 13.95 -33.45 32.98
C GLU A 283 13.33 -32.92 34.28
N GLY A 284 12.58 -33.77 34.98
CA GLY A 284 11.93 -33.43 36.24
C GLY A 284 12.93 -33.12 37.33
N GLY A 285 12.77 -31.97 37.98
CA GLY A 285 13.67 -31.50 39.04
C GLY A 285 14.98 -30.86 38.54
N VAL A 286 15.19 -30.75 37.23
CA VAL A 286 16.29 -29.98 36.64
C VAL A 286 15.80 -28.56 36.35
N GLU A 287 16.59 -27.55 36.71
CA GLU A 287 16.25 -26.15 36.43
C GLU A 287 16.71 -25.77 35.01
N TYR A 288 15.79 -25.20 34.22
CA TYR A 288 16.03 -24.67 32.90
C TYR A 288 15.77 -23.16 32.88
N THR A 289 16.38 -22.47 31.93
CA THR A 289 16.17 -21.05 31.70
C THR A 289 15.34 -20.86 30.44
N ILE A 290 14.20 -20.17 30.55
CA ILE A 290 13.37 -19.77 29.42
C ILE A 290 13.65 -18.29 29.15
N ILE A 291 13.90 -17.94 27.89
CA ILE A 291 14.11 -16.55 27.45
C ILE A 291 12.98 -16.17 26.50
N ILE A 292 12.44 -14.97 26.70
CA ILE A 292 11.48 -14.33 25.80
C ILE A 292 12.00 -12.95 25.45
N GLY A 293 11.87 -12.54 24.19
CA GLY A 293 12.26 -11.21 23.73
C GLY A 293 11.86 -10.97 22.29
N GLY A 294 12.10 -9.77 21.77
CA GLY A 294 11.79 -9.41 20.39
C GLY A 294 12.71 -10.09 19.37
N VAL A 295 12.22 -10.23 18.13
CA VAL A 295 13.02 -10.64 16.97
C VAL A 295 13.98 -9.52 16.55
N TYR A 296 13.59 -8.25 16.75
CA TYR A 296 14.43 -7.07 16.53
C TYR A 296 14.60 -6.25 17.82
N GLY A 297 15.69 -5.46 17.88
CA GLY A 297 15.96 -4.56 19.00
C GLY A 297 14.83 -3.55 19.27
N SER A 298 14.09 -3.17 18.23
CA SER A 298 12.95 -2.24 18.32
C SER A 298 11.68 -2.88 18.90
N GLN A 299 11.66 -4.19 19.15
CA GLN A 299 10.46 -4.91 19.60
C GLN A 299 10.56 -5.24 21.09
N SER A 300 9.78 -4.52 21.89
CA SER A 300 9.66 -4.75 23.33
C SER A 300 8.25 -4.41 23.79
N GLY A 301 7.79 -5.02 24.88
CA GLY A 301 6.47 -4.77 25.43
C GLY A 301 6.09 -5.76 26.51
N THR A 302 4.84 -5.67 26.96
CA THR A 302 4.27 -6.56 27.97
C THR A 302 3.44 -7.67 27.33
N GLY A 303 3.55 -8.88 27.83
CA GLY A 303 2.73 -10.01 27.38
C GLY A 303 2.74 -11.16 28.37
N ALA A 304 2.34 -12.34 27.93
CA ALA A 304 2.43 -13.56 28.71
C ALA A 304 2.78 -14.78 27.85
N PHE A 305 3.24 -15.84 28.51
CA PHE A 305 3.50 -17.12 27.88
C PHE A 305 2.97 -18.26 28.74
N MET A 306 2.56 -19.33 28.09
CA MET A 306 2.06 -20.55 28.70
C MET A 306 3.13 -21.62 28.71
N ILE A 307 3.31 -22.31 29.84
CA ILE A 307 4.03 -23.58 29.93
C ILE A 307 3.01 -24.68 30.24
N ALA A 308 2.87 -25.66 29.35
CA ALA A 308 1.94 -26.78 29.52
C ALA A 308 2.62 -28.11 29.18
N PRO A 309 2.17 -29.25 29.73
CA PRO A 309 2.52 -30.56 29.19
C PRO A 309 2.10 -30.63 27.70
N PHE A 310 2.94 -31.23 26.86
CA PHE A 310 2.60 -31.44 25.46
C PHE A 310 1.43 -32.42 25.33
N GLU A 311 0.38 -31.99 24.63
CA GLU A 311 -0.75 -32.84 24.28
C GLU A 311 -0.64 -33.24 22.81
N ALA A 312 -0.34 -34.52 22.57
CA ALA A 312 -0.26 -35.04 21.21
C ALA A 312 -1.63 -34.97 20.53
N CYS A 313 -1.64 -34.61 19.25
CA CYS A 313 -2.87 -34.60 18.47
C CYS A 313 -3.51 -36.00 18.46
N PRO A 314 -4.80 -36.14 18.82
CA PRO A 314 -5.50 -37.41 18.70
C PRO A 314 -5.52 -37.84 17.23
N ALA A 315 -4.84 -38.94 16.93
CA ALA A 315 -4.76 -39.49 15.58
C ALA A 315 -5.78 -40.63 15.38
N PRO A 316 -6.52 -40.64 14.26
CA PRO A 316 -7.32 -41.79 13.84
C PRO A 316 -6.47 -43.06 13.74
N LYS A 317 -7.14 -44.23 13.80
CA LYS A 317 -6.44 -45.50 13.62
C LYS A 317 -6.06 -45.65 12.14
N PRO A 318 -4.77 -45.83 11.80
CA PRO A 318 -4.38 -45.94 10.41
C PRO A 318 -4.86 -47.25 9.79
N THR A 319 -5.21 -47.16 8.50
CA THR A 319 -5.46 -48.29 7.61
C THR A 319 -4.26 -48.55 6.71
N VAL A 320 -3.48 -47.51 6.41
CA VAL A 320 -2.28 -47.53 5.58
C VAL A 320 -1.10 -46.96 6.37
N GLN A 321 0.08 -47.52 6.12
CA GLN A 321 1.33 -47.04 6.68
C GLN A 321 2.18 -46.59 5.51
N GLU A 322 2.59 -45.34 5.52
CA GLU A 322 3.59 -44.80 4.61
C GLU A 322 4.86 -45.67 4.67
N LEU A 323 5.40 -45.97 3.49
CA LEU A 323 6.58 -46.83 3.35
C LEU A 323 7.89 -46.12 3.71
N GLU A 324 7.87 -44.80 3.63
CA GLU A 324 8.96 -43.91 3.94
C GLU A 324 9.24 -43.86 5.45
N ALA A 325 10.52 -43.88 5.82
CA ALA A 325 10.95 -43.65 7.19
C ALA A 325 11.38 -42.20 7.35
N CYS A 326 11.03 -41.57 8.48
CA CYS A 326 11.44 -40.20 8.79
C CYS A 326 12.92 -39.94 8.45
N GLY A 327 13.16 -38.90 7.66
CA GLY A 327 14.49 -38.42 7.30
C GLY A 327 14.96 -38.91 5.93
N ALA A 328 14.22 -39.83 5.33
CA ALA A 328 14.23 -40.00 3.89
C ALA A 328 13.41 -38.86 3.23
N ASP A 329 13.47 -38.80 1.90
CA ASP A 329 12.59 -37.98 1.06
C ASP A 329 12.40 -38.78 -0.24
N GLU A 330 11.75 -39.95 -0.18
CA GLU A 330 11.70 -40.99 -1.22
C GLU A 330 10.40 -40.94 -2.05
N ASN A 331 9.31 -40.40 -1.50
CA ASN A 331 8.04 -40.18 -2.19
C ASN A 331 7.78 -38.69 -2.55
N ALA A 332 8.82 -37.86 -2.53
CA ALA A 332 8.76 -36.40 -2.68
C ALA A 332 8.47 -35.86 -4.09
N GLY A 333 7.49 -36.44 -4.79
CA GLY A 333 7.08 -35.89 -6.05
C GLY A 333 5.97 -36.63 -6.79
N CYS A 334 5.52 -35.96 -7.83
CA CYS A 334 4.38 -36.34 -8.64
C CYS A 334 4.83 -36.96 -10.00
N VAL A 335 3.94 -37.00 -11.00
CA VAL A 335 4.24 -37.55 -12.34
C VAL A 335 5.50 -36.93 -12.95
N GLY A 336 6.46 -37.77 -13.32
CA GLY A 336 7.72 -37.35 -13.96
C GLY A 336 8.85 -37.01 -12.98
N SER A 337 8.59 -37.04 -11.66
CA SER A 337 9.63 -36.96 -10.63
C SER A 337 10.40 -38.29 -10.49
N PRO A 338 11.71 -38.27 -10.20
CA PRO A 338 12.47 -39.48 -9.84
C PRO A 338 12.06 -40.10 -8.48
N LYS A 339 11.28 -39.38 -7.67
CA LYS A 339 10.71 -39.79 -6.37
C LYS A 339 9.18 -39.71 -6.50
N SER A 340 8.50 -40.85 -6.62
CA SER A 340 7.08 -40.94 -7.04
C SER A 340 6.11 -41.11 -5.86
N ALA A 341 4.90 -40.56 -5.96
CA ALA A 341 3.85 -40.65 -4.94
C ALA A 341 3.30 -42.08 -4.66
N GLU A 342 2.96 -42.34 -3.40
CA GLU A 342 2.38 -43.61 -2.93
C GLU A 342 0.86 -43.69 -3.22
N PRO A 343 0.33 -44.81 -3.76
CA PRO A 343 -1.10 -44.91 -4.07
C PRO A 343 -1.97 -45.13 -2.81
N ILE A 344 -3.05 -44.36 -2.70
CA ILE A 344 -4.07 -44.47 -1.63
C ILE A 344 -5.48 -44.46 -2.23
N VAL A 345 -6.49 -44.86 -1.44
CA VAL A 345 -7.90 -44.86 -1.86
C VAL A 345 -8.80 -44.09 -0.89
N LEU A 346 -10.00 -43.72 -1.35
CA LEU A 346 -11.02 -43.08 -0.51
C LEU A 346 -11.33 -43.92 0.74
N GLY A 347 -11.34 -43.27 1.90
CA GLY A 347 -11.56 -43.88 3.21
C GLY A 347 -10.28 -44.34 3.90
N ASP A 348 -9.12 -44.23 3.26
CA ASP A 348 -7.85 -44.52 3.92
C ASP A 348 -7.53 -43.49 5.01
N SER A 349 -6.90 -44.00 6.05
CA SER A 349 -6.23 -43.23 7.10
C SER A 349 -4.76 -43.62 7.06
N VAL A 350 -3.94 -42.74 6.49
CA VAL A 350 -2.53 -42.97 6.23
C VAL A 350 -1.72 -42.45 7.41
N ARG A 351 -0.91 -43.31 8.02
CA ARG A 351 0.11 -42.87 8.98
C ARG A 351 1.42 -42.63 8.26
N GLY A 352 1.96 -41.43 8.40
CA GLY A 352 3.27 -41.08 7.87
C GLY A 352 4.16 -40.37 8.89
N THR A 353 5.35 -39.97 8.44
CA THR A 353 6.29 -39.17 9.23
C THR A 353 6.90 -38.06 8.40
N ILE A 354 6.99 -36.86 8.98
CA ILE A 354 7.52 -35.67 8.33
C ILE A 354 8.59 -34.99 9.20
N TRP A 355 9.51 -34.28 8.55
CA TRP A 355 10.58 -33.55 9.22
C TRP A 355 10.91 -32.23 8.53
N ALA A 356 11.50 -31.31 9.30
CA ALA A 356 12.03 -30.05 8.79
C ALA A 356 13.35 -29.73 9.50
N SER A 357 14.46 -29.68 8.76
CA SER A 357 15.79 -29.50 9.32
C SER A 357 16.78 -28.96 8.30
N GLY A 358 17.60 -27.98 8.70
CA GLY A 358 18.70 -27.48 7.87
C GLY A 358 18.27 -26.74 6.60
N GLY A 359 17.07 -26.12 6.61
CA GLY A 359 16.51 -25.43 5.44
C GLY A 359 15.86 -26.38 4.44
N LEU A 360 15.72 -27.66 4.78
CA LEU A 360 15.02 -28.68 4.00
C LEU A 360 13.82 -29.16 4.79
N ARG A 361 12.79 -29.60 4.08
CA ARG A 361 11.65 -30.30 4.66
C ARG A 361 11.32 -31.54 3.85
N ASP A 362 10.69 -32.48 4.54
CA ASP A 362 10.00 -33.60 3.95
C ASP A 362 8.75 -33.14 3.22
N SER A 363 8.37 -33.89 2.19
CA SER A 363 7.06 -33.74 1.57
C SER A 363 6.56 -35.10 1.14
N ASP A 364 5.46 -35.53 1.73
CA ASP A 364 4.92 -36.86 1.48
C ASP A 364 3.84 -36.76 0.42
N TRP A 365 4.06 -37.39 -0.73
CA TRP A 365 3.10 -37.35 -1.83
C TRP A 365 2.33 -38.65 -1.94
N TYR A 366 1.02 -38.51 -2.03
CA TYR A 366 0.07 -39.58 -2.24
C TYR A 366 -0.66 -39.40 -3.57
N ARG A 367 -0.96 -40.51 -4.26
CA ARG A 367 -1.76 -40.53 -5.49
C ARG A 367 -3.11 -41.18 -5.21
N ILE A 368 -4.18 -40.50 -5.58
CA ILE A 368 -5.55 -41.02 -5.53
C ILE A 368 -6.20 -40.98 -6.92
N GLU A 369 -7.06 -41.96 -7.19
CA GLU A 369 -7.83 -42.06 -8.42
C GLU A 369 -9.32 -42.05 -8.07
N LEU A 370 -10.06 -41.12 -8.66
CA LEU A 370 -11.49 -40.93 -8.45
C LEU A 370 -12.24 -41.45 -9.68
N ASP A 371 -13.17 -42.39 -9.47
CA ASP A 371 -13.95 -43.02 -10.54
C ASP A 371 -15.13 -42.13 -11.00
N GLU A 372 -15.57 -41.19 -10.17
CA GLU A 372 -16.68 -40.27 -10.41
C GLU A 372 -16.41 -38.91 -9.74
N GLY A 373 -17.26 -37.92 -10.03
CA GLY A 373 -17.24 -36.64 -9.33
C GLY A 373 -17.33 -36.85 -7.82
N THR A 374 -16.34 -36.40 -7.07
CA THR A 374 -16.23 -36.63 -5.63
C THR A 374 -15.85 -35.34 -4.91
N ASN A 375 -16.66 -34.91 -3.94
CA ASN A 375 -16.27 -33.89 -2.98
C ASN A 375 -15.25 -34.51 -2.02
N LEU A 376 -13.97 -34.18 -2.20
CA LEU A 376 -12.82 -34.77 -1.50
C LEU A 376 -12.42 -33.89 -0.32
N THR A 377 -12.38 -34.48 0.88
CA THR A 377 -12.01 -33.82 2.13
C THR A 377 -10.78 -34.48 2.75
N LEU A 378 -9.83 -33.66 3.20
CA LEU A 378 -8.63 -34.09 3.93
C LEU A 378 -8.75 -33.72 5.41
N GLU A 379 -8.44 -34.67 6.29
CA GLU A 379 -8.23 -34.45 7.72
C GLU A 379 -6.77 -34.79 8.06
N LEU A 380 -6.03 -33.80 8.55
CA LEU A 380 -4.64 -33.95 8.97
C LEU A 380 -4.53 -33.83 10.50
N ASN A 381 -4.06 -34.90 11.14
CA ASN A 381 -3.71 -34.92 12.55
C ASN A 381 -2.19 -35.04 12.64
N SER A 382 -1.49 -33.94 12.94
CA SER A 382 -0.02 -33.93 12.98
C SER A 382 0.50 -33.64 14.38
N ARG A 383 1.71 -34.15 14.69
CA ARG A 383 2.43 -33.84 15.93
C ARG A 383 3.30 -32.58 15.82
N ILE A 384 3.59 -32.15 14.60
CA ILE A 384 4.29 -30.90 14.29
C ILE A 384 3.43 -30.05 13.35
N PRO A 385 3.66 -28.73 13.27
CA PRO A 385 2.86 -27.88 12.40
C PRO A 385 3.03 -28.25 10.92
N SER A 386 1.92 -28.55 10.26
CA SER A 386 1.93 -29.13 8.91
C SER A 386 0.62 -28.85 8.20
N PHE A 387 0.64 -28.96 6.88
CA PHE A 387 -0.54 -28.85 6.04
C PHE A 387 -0.67 -30.06 5.11
N ALA A 388 -1.90 -30.30 4.67
CA ALA A 388 -2.22 -31.17 3.56
C ALA A 388 -3.01 -30.39 2.50
N THR A 389 -2.74 -30.64 1.22
CA THR A 389 -3.44 -30.01 0.09
C THR A 389 -3.45 -30.93 -1.14
N ILE A 390 -4.30 -30.61 -2.12
CA ILE A 390 -4.58 -31.40 -3.32
C ILE A 390 -3.92 -30.75 -4.55
N TYR A 391 -3.34 -31.57 -5.43
CA TYR A 391 -2.68 -31.17 -6.69
C TYR A 391 -3.23 -31.95 -7.89
N PHE A 392 -3.19 -31.31 -9.07
CA PHE A 392 -3.55 -31.94 -10.34
C PHE A 392 -2.47 -32.86 -10.90
N SER A 393 -2.88 -33.72 -11.83
CA SER A 393 -2.04 -34.74 -12.48
C SER A 393 -0.81 -34.23 -13.23
N ASN A 394 -0.71 -32.93 -13.54
CA ASN A 394 0.42 -32.33 -14.27
C ASN A 394 1.45 -31.64 -13.37
N CYS A 395 1.18 -31.46 -12.07
CA CYS A 395 2.07 -30.83 -11.10
C CYS A 395 2.56 -29.41 -11.42
N THR A 396 1.94 -28.74 -12.39
CA THR A 396 2.40 -27.43 -12.87
C THR A 396 1.55 -26.28 -12.37
N THR A 397 0.41 -26.56 -11.72
CA THR A 397 -0.52 -25.55 -11.21
C THR A 397 -1.02 -25.92 -9.81
N SER A 398 -1.00 -24.94 -8.92
CA SER A 398 -1.76 -24.96 -7.66
C SER A 398 -3.20 -24.55 -7.98
N LEU A 399 -4.01 -25.49 -8.43
CA LEU A 399 -5.45 -25.26 -8.34
C LEU A 399 -5.89 -25.76 -6.97
N PHE A 400 -6.56 -24.87 -6.25
CA PHE A 400 -7.29 -25.05 -4.99
C PHE A 400 -6.48 -24.79 -3.72
N MET A 401 -6.79 -23.64 -3.12
CA MET A 401 -6.32 -23.18 -1.81
C MET A 401 -7.08 -23.86 -0.66
N ASP A 402 -7.76 -24.99 -0.89
CA ASP A 402 -8.35 -25.76 0.20
C ASP A 402 -7.25 -26.62 0.85
N GLN A 403 -6.50 -25.95 1.73
CA GLN A 403 -5.47 -26.54 2.53
C GLN A 403 -5.97 -26.70 3.96
N THR A 404 -5.54 -27.77 4.63
CA THR A 404 -5.78 -27.86 6.07
C THR A 404 -5.10 -26.69 6.78
N ALA A 405 -5.81 -25.99 7.65
CA ALA A 405 -5.22 -24.99 8.55
C ALA A 405 -5.07 -25.56 9.96
N GLY A 406 -3.87 -25.43 10.54
CA GLY A 406 -3.59 -25.80 11.93
C GLY A 406 -3.11 -27.24 12.15
N VAL A 407 -2.82 -27.55 13.41
CA VAL A 407 -2.06 -28.76 13.80
C VAL A 407 -2.98 -29.94 14.16
N CYS A 408 -4.22 -29.70 14.63
CA CYS A 408 -5.03 -30.77 15.21
C CYS A 408 -6.55 -30.55 15.40
N PRO A 409 -7.41 -31.31 14.69
CA PRO A 409 -7.20 -31.71 13.30
C PRO A 409 -7.25 -30.48 12.40
N GLY A 410 -6.37 -30.43 11.41
CA GLY A 410 -6.59 -29.56 10.25
C GLY A 410 -7.61 -30.23 9.33
N LEU A 411 -8.62 -29.48 8.89
CA LEU A 411 -9.65 -29.96 7.97
C LEU A 411 -9.71 -29.06 6.75
N THR A 412 -9.90 -29.66 5.59
CA THR A 412 -10.31 -28.94 4.38
C THR A 412 -11.84 -28.83 4.35
N ASP A 413 -12.39 -27.82 3.67
CA ASP A 413 -13.85 -27.66 3.54
C ASP A 413 -14.46 -28.68 2.57
N GLY A 414 -13.63 -29.25 1.71
CA GLY A 414 -13.98 -30.34 0.80
C GLY A 414 -14.43 -29.81 -0.55
N GLU A 415 -13.77 -30.24 -1.61
CA GLU A 415 -13.96 -29.69 -2.95
C GLU A 415 -14.44 -30.74 -3.94
N CYS A 416 -15.41 -30.38 -4.78
CA CYS A 416 -15.96 -31.29 -5.78
C CYS A 416 -14.99 -31.45 -6.96
N LEU A 417 -14.34 -32.61 -7.03
CA LEU A 417 -13.35 -32.94 -8.06
C LEU A 417 -13.97 -33.90 -9.10
N PRO A 418 -13.78 -33.67 -10.40
CA PRO A 418 -14.14 -34.63 -11.44
C PRO A 418 -13.47 -36.00 -11.27
N ALA A 419 -13.98 -37.01 -12.00
CA ALA A 419 -13.27 -38.28 -12.13
C ALA A 419 -11.87 -38.05 -12.72
N GLY A 420 -10.84 -38.62 -12.11
CA GLY A 420 -9.47 -38.33 -12.50
C GLY A 420 -8.42 -38.78 -11.51
N VAL A 421 -7.16 -38.44 -11.81
CA VAL A 421 -6.01 -38.74 -10.98
C VAL A 421 -5.55 -37.46 -10.29
N TYR A 422 -5.44 -37.53 -8.97
CA TYR A 422 -5.05 -36.42 -8.12
C TYR A 422 -3.88 -36.81 -7.23
N TYR A 423 -3.17 -35.80 -6.76
CA TYR A 423 -2.07 -35.95 -5.81
C TYR A 423 -2.41 -35.20 -4.54
N ILE A 424 -2.03 -35.75 -3.39
CA ILE A 424 -2.15 -35.08 -2.09
C ILE A 424 -0.74 -34.95 -1.54
N VAL A 425 -0.36 -33.76 -1.08
CA VAL A 425 0.92 -33.55 -0.40
C VAL A 425 0.67 -33.26 1.06
N VAL A 426 1.48 -33.85 1.94
CA VAL A 426 1.58 -33.48 3.36
C VAL A 426 2.98 -32.93 3.59
N ALA A 427 3.09 -31.74 4.18
CA ALA A 427 4.39 -31.14 4.47
C ALA A 427 4.36 -30.24 5.71
N PRO A 428 5.49 -30.10 6.43
CA PRO A 428 5.63 -29.08 7.46
C PRO A 428 5.51 -27.66 6.88
N TYR A 429 4.96 -26.73 7.68
CA TYR A 429 5.03 -25.30 7.34
C TYR A 429 6.47 -24.79 7.35
N GLU A 430 7.26 -25.26 8.33
CA GLU A 430 8.63 -24.82 8.55
C GLU A 430 9.67 -25.61 7.72
N LEU A 431 10.86 -25.03 7.57
CA LEU A 431 12.03 -25.64 6.92
C LEU A 431 13.12 -26.07 7.92
N SER A 432 12.90 -25.85 9.22
CA SER A 432 13.81 -26.24 10.29
C SER A 432 13.04 -26.47 11.61
N GLY A 433 13.74 -26.89 12.68
CA GLY A 433 13.18 -27.03 14.04
C GLY A 433 12.55 -28.39 14.38
N PHE A 434 12.26 -29.22 13.37
CA PHE A 434 11.58 -30.51 13.54
C PHE A 434 12.39 -31.67 12.92
N PRO A 435 13.62 -31.94 13.41
CA PRO A 435 14.40 -33.08 12.91
C PRO A 435 13.73 -34.41 13.29
N CYS A 436 14.09 -35.49 12.60
CA CYS A 436 13.60 -36.82 12.97
C CYS A 436 14.01 -37.24 14.37
N GLY A 437 13.07 -37.81 15.11
CA GLY A 437 13.23 -38.09 16.54
C GLY A 437 12.98 -36.87 17.42
N TYR A 438 12.29 -35.86 16.90
CA TYR A 438 11.82 -34.71 17.67
C TYR A 438 11.05 -35.16 18.93
N ALA A 439 11.19 -34.42 20.03
CA ALA A 439 10.66 -34.83 21.33
C ALA A 439 9.14 -35.09 21.31
N ALA A 440 8.38 -34.29 20.57
CA ALA A 440 6.94 -34.47 20.40
C ALA A 440 6.56 -35.63 19.44
N GLY A 441 7.53 -36.14 18.68
CA GLY A 441 7.33 -37.04 17.55
C GLY A 441 7.27 -36.31 16.20
N ASN A 442 7.29 -37.09 15.13
CA ASN A 442 7.27 -36.63 13.73
C ASN A 442 6.07 -37.21 12.96
N GLU A 443 5.21 -37.96 13.66
CA GLU A 443 4.12 -38.70 13.04
C GLU A 443 2.92 -37.80 12.74
N TYR A 444 2.26 -38.08 11.62
CA TYR A 444 0.94 -37.57 11.31
C TYR A 444 -0.01 -38.70 10.92
N THR A 445 -1.29 -38.37 10.82
CA THR A 445 -2.30 -39.22 10.16
C THR A 445 -3.12 -38.37 9.21
N LEU A 446 -3.14 -38.76 7.94
CA LEU A 446 -3.95 -38.16 6.89
C LEU A 446 -5.17 -39.06 6.66
N THR A 447 -6.37 -38.58 6.93
CA THR A 447 -7.60 -39.28 6.56
C THR A 447 -8.18 -38.64 5.30
N VAL A 448 -8.41 -39.47 4.28
CA VAL A 448 -8.95 -39.01 2.99
C VAL A 448 -10.37 -39.53 2.88
N SER A 449 -11.33 -38.62 2.83
CA SER A 449 -12.75 -38.97 2.71
C SER A 449 -13.37 -38.28 1.52
N GLY A 450 -14.46 -38.84 0.99
CA GLY A 450 -15.16 -38.19 -0.09
C GLY A 450 -16.60 -38.63 -0.21
N ARG A 451 -17.41 -37.78 -0.84
CA ARG A 451 -18.81 -38.06 -1.16
C ARG A 451 -19.08 -37.77 -2.63
N PRO A 452 -19.91 -38.55 -3.32
CA PRO A 452 -20.26 -38.26 -4.71
C PRO A 452 -20.80 -36.84 -4.87
N CYS A 453 -20.36 -36.13 -5.90
CA CYS A 453 -20.83 -34.80 -6.27
C CYS A 453 -21.00 -34.72 -7.80
N ASP A 454 -21.78 -33.74 -8.26
CA ASP A 454 -21.96 -33.51 -9.69
C ASP A 454 -20.83 -32.62 -10.21
N ALA A 455 -19.84 -33.25 -10.84
CA ALA A 455 -18.70 -32.59 -11.47
C ALA A 455 -18.79 -32.64 -13.01
N SER A 456 -20.01 -32.75 -13.55
CA SER A 456 -20.23 -32.75 -14.99
C SER A 456 -20.13 -31.33 -15.57
N PRO A 457 -19.52 -31.14 -16.76
CA PRO A 457 -19.53 -29.86 -17.43
C PRO A 457 -20.96 -29.37 -17.67
N PRO A 458 -21.21 -28.05 -17.61
CA PRO A 458 -22.53 -27.50 -17.86
C PRO A 458 -23.03 -27.84 -19.28
N PRO A 459 -24.35 -27.87 -19.53
CA PRO A 459 -24.90 -28.26 -20.84
C PRO A 459 -24.43 -27.38 -22.01
N ASN A 460 -23.98 -26.17 -21.73
CA ASN A 460 -23.48 -25.21 -22.70
C ASN A 460 -21.96 -24.98 -22.60
N ASP A 461 -21.24 -25.97 -22.09
CA ASP A 461 -19.77 -26.00 -22.10
C ASP A 461 -19.21 -25.87 -23.52
N LEU A 462 -19.88 -26.49 -24.50
CA LEU A 462 -19.47 -26.43 -25.89
C LEU A 462 -20.20 -25.34 -26.67
N CYS A 463 -19.49 -24.64 -27.56
CA CYS A 463 -20.08 -23.63 -28.44
C CYS A 463 -21.26 -24.15 -29.26
N ILE A 464 -21.15 -25.40 -29.74
CA ILE A 464 -22.21 -26.03 -30.54
C ILE A 464 -23.49 -26.30 -29.73
N ASP A 465 -23.36 -26.37 -28.41
CA ASP A 465 -24.43 -26.62 -27.44
C ASP A 465 -24.87 -25.32 -26.73
N ALA A 466 -24.54 -24.15 -27.32
CA ALA A 466 -24.91 -22.84 -26.78
C ALA A 466 -26.41 -22.77 -26.45
N ILE A 467 -26.71 -22.36 -25.21
CA ILE A 467 -28.10 -22.21 -24.76
C ILE A 467 -28.71 -20.95 -25.38
N GLU A 468 -29.86 -21.09 -26.02
CA GLU A 468 -30.63 -19.96 -26.55
C GLU A 468 -31.17 -19.10 -25.40
N VAL A 469 -30.89 -17.80 -25.46
CA VAL A 469 -31.31 -16.79 -24.46
C VAL A 469 -32.08 -15.65 -25.11
N SER A 470 -32.88 -14.96 -24.31
CA SER A 470 -33.65 -13.77 -24.68
C SER A 470 -33.33 -12.61 -23.74
N GLU A 471 -33.87 -11.43 -24.01
CA GLU A 471 -33.80 -10.28 -23.08
C GLU A 471 -34.28 -10.69 -21.67
N GLY A 472 -33.52 -10.29 -20.65
CA GLY A 472 -33.67 -10.71 -19.25
C GLY A 472 -32.40 -11.33 -18.67
N ALA A 473 -32.50 -11.84 -17.44
CA ALA A 473 -31.41 -12.51 -16.72
C ALA A 473 -31.47 -14.04 -16.91
N MET A 474 -30.32 -14.65 -17.14
CA MET A 474 -30.12 -16.10 -17.22
C MET A 474 -28.99 -16.52 -16.29
N ALA A 475 -29.30 -17.33 -15.28
CA ALA A 475 -28.30 -17.89 -14.38
C ALA A 475 -27.44 -18.95 -15.10
N PHE A 476 -26.16 -18.99 -14.77
CA PHE A 476 -25.21 -19.97 -15.25
C PHE A 476 -24.19 -20.30 -14.16
N ASP A 477 -23.49 -21.42 -14.35
CA ASP A 477 -22.38 -21.86 -13.53
C ASP A 477 -21.31 -22.46 -14.46
N ASN A 478 -20.11 -21.89 -14.44
CA ASN A 478 -18.99 -22.33 -15.26
C ASN A 478 -17.94 -23.15 -14.47
N TYR A 479 -18.24 -23.56 -13.23
CA TYR A 479 -17.29 -24.22 -12.33
C TYR A 479 -16.61 -25.46 -12.95
N PHE A 480 -17.41 -26.32 -13.59
CA PHE A 480 -16.92 -27.54 -14.28
C PHE A 480 -16.78 -27.40 -15.79
N ALA A 481 -16.91 -26.19 -16.34
CA ALA A 481 -16.69 -25.95 -17.75
C ALA A 481 -15.21 -26.22 -18.14
N GLY A 482 -15.03 -26.74 -19.35
CA GLY A 482 -13.78 -26.87 -20.07
C GLY A 482 -13.40 -25.59 -20.81
N GLY A 483 -12.48 -25.70 -21.76
CA GLY A 483 -12.05 -24.59 -22.60
C GLY A 483 -11.85 -25.08 -24.03
N GLU A 484 -12.65 -24.58 -24.97
CA GLU A 484 -12.56 -25.03 -26.37
C GLU A 484 -11.59 -24.18 -27.21
N ILE A 485 -11.29 -22.98 -26.75
CA ILE A 485 -10.44 -22.01 -27.45
C ILE A 485 -9.14 -21.82 -26.68
N ASP A 486 -8.03 -22.27 -27.28
CA ASP A 486 -6.69 -22.27 -26.67
C ASP A 486 -5.81 -21.09 -27.16
N PHE A 487 -6.41 -20.11 -27.84
CA PHE A 487 -5.73 -18.88 -28.28
C PHE A 487 -6.35 -17.63 -27.67
N LYS A 488 -5.51 -16.62 -27.43
CA LYS A 488 -5.92 -15.36 -26.81
C LYS A 488 -6.94 -14.64 -27.70
N THR A 489 -8.15 -14.48 -27.20
CA THR A 489 -9.05 -13.38 -27.58
C THR A 489 -8.67 -12.13 -26.77
N CYS A 490 -9.51 -11.09 -26.77
CA CYS A 490 -9.25 -9.86 -26.02
C CYS A 490 -9.18 -10.06 -24.49
N ALA A 491 -9.65 -11.20 -23.98
CA ALA A 491 -9.99 -11.34 -22.56
C ALA A 491 -9.53 -12.66 -21.87
N LEU A 492 -8.54 -13.39 -22.39
CA LEU A 492 -7.93 -14.56 -21.71
C LEU A 492 -8.94 -15.47 -20.97
N ILE A 493 -10.03 -15.86 -21.65
CA ILE A 493 -11.16 -16.61 -21.08
C ILE A 493 -10.82 -18.11 -20.98
N GLY A 494 -10.93 -18.68 -19.77
CA GLY A 494 -10.96 -20.13 -19.55
C GLY A 494 -12.20 -20.57 -18.77
N ARG A 495 -12.51 -21.88 -18.78
CA ARG A 495 -13.74 -22.45 -18.21
C ARG A 495 -14.98 -21.72 -18.74
N ASP A 496 -15.27 -21.92 -20.01
CA ASP A 496 -16.24 -21.13 -20.75
C ASP A 496 -17.62 -21.80 -20.91
N VAL A 497 -18.65 -20.96 -20.89
CA VAL A 497 -20.02 -21.33 -21.20
C VAL A 497 -20.54 -20.48 -22.35
N TRP A 498 -21.40 -21.07 -23.17
CA TRP A 498 -21.87 -20.46 -24.42
C TRP A 498 -23.37 -20.22 -24.42
N PHE A 499 -23.77 -19.07 -24.97
CA PHE A 499 -25.15 -18.71 -25.19
C PHE A 499 -25.38 -18.24 -26.62
N SER A 500 -26.60 -18.36 -27.12
CA SER A 500 -27.00 -17.81 -28.42
C SER A 500 -28.11 -16.79 -28.20
N PHE A 501 -27.90 -15.58 -28.73
CA PHE A 501 -28.89 -14.50 -28.64
C PHE A 501 -29.28 -14.03 -30.03
N THR A 502 -30.59 -13.91 -30.28
CA THR A 502 -31.14 -13.33 -31.51
C THR A 502 -31.93 -12.06 -31.21
N ALA A 503 -31.50 -10.95 -31.80
CA ALA A 503 -32.14 -9.65 -31.61
C ALA A 503 -33.56 -9.64 -32.21
N THR A 504 -34.56 -9.32 -31.39
CA THR A 504 -35.97 -9.28 -31.84
C THR A 504 -36.29 -8.01 -32.64
N LYS A 505 -35.46 -6.97 -32.51
CA LYS A 505 -35.56 -5.69 -33.21
C LYS A 505 -34.16 -5.16 -33.51
N ALA A 506 -34.07 -4.19 -34.41
CA ALA A 506 -32.83 -3.43 -34.56
C ALA A 506 -32.67 -2.46 -33.39
N GLY A 507 -31.45 -2.30 -32.89
CA GLY A 507 -31.10 -1.44 -31.76
C GLY A 507 -29.87 -1.95 -31.04
N ASP A 508 -29.48 -1.24 -29.98
CA ASP A 508 -28.33 -1.60 -29.14
C ASP A 508 -28.76 -2.57 -28.05
N TYR A 509 -27.93 -3.58 -27.81
CA TYR A 509 -28.16 -4.58 -26.77
C TYR A 509 -26.98 -4.59 -25.80
N ARG A 510 -27.29 -4.51 -24.50
CA ARG A 510 -26.31 -4.66 -23.41
C ARG A 510 -26.30 -6.11 -22.94
N PHE A 511 -25.11 -6.69 -22.84
CA PHE A 511 -24.83 -8.00 -22.27
C PHE A 511 -23.96 -7.78 -21.03
N SER A 512 -24.43 -8.14 -19.83
CA SER A 512 -23.69 -7.94 -18.58
C SER A 512 -23.63 -9.23 -17.77
N VAL A 513 -22.49 -9.52 -17.13
CA VAL A 513 -22.38 -10.55 -16.09
C VAL A 513 -22.65 -9.91 -14.73
N CYS A 514 -23.57 -10.47 -13.95
CA CYS A 514 -24.00 -9.87 -12.68
C CYS A 514 -24.33 -10.95 -11.64
N ASN A 515 -24.53 -10.55 -10.39
CA ASN A 515 -25.15 -11.37 -9.34
C ASN A 515 -24.50 -12.72 -9.00
N GLY A 516 -23.17 -12.87 -9.15
CA GLY A 516 -22.49 -14.10 -8.71
C GLY A 516 -22.34 -14.24 -7.19
N SER A 517 -22.48 -15.46 -6.67
CA SER A 517 -22.39 -15.73 -5.22
C SER A 517 -20.97 -15.59 -4.68
N THR A 518 -19.97 -15.82 -5.53
CA THR A 518 -18.54 -15.61 -5.28
C THR A 518 -17.98 -14.60 -6.28
N PRO A 519 -17.17 -13.62 -5.86
CA PRO A 519 -16.50 -12.71 -6.79
C PRO A 519 -15.52 -13.49 -7.66
N PHE A 520 -15.80 -13.61 -8.96
CA PHE A 520 -14.83 -14.07 -9.95
C PHE A 520 -14.63 -13.00 -11.02
N ASN A 521 -13.41 -12.94 -11.56
CA ASN A 521 -13.14 -12.05 -12.70
C ASN A 521 -13.66 -12.73 -13.97
N SER A 522 -14.77 -12.22 -14.52
CA SER A 522 -15.34 -12.77 -15.74
C SER A 522 -14.65 -12.18 -16.97
N GLY A 523 -14.54 -12.94 -18.04
CA GLY A 523 -14.30 -12.42 -19.39
C GLY A 523 -15.47 -12.77 -20.30
N MET A 524 -15.82 -11.88 -21.23
CA MET A 524 -16.88 -12.08 -22.21
C MET A 524 -16.43 -11.71 -23.62
N ASP A 525 -16.76 -12.56 -24.60
CA ASP A 525 -16.62 -12.29 -26.04
C ASP A 525 -17.92 -12.62 -26.78
N LEU A 526 -18.26 -11.83 -27.81
CA LEU A 526 -19.37 -12.11 -28.72
C LEU A 526 -18.85 -12.55 -30.09
N TRP A 527 -19.47 -13.56 -30.69
CA TRP A 527 -19.03 -14.20 -31.93
C TRP A 527 -20.13 -14.25 -33.00
N THR A 528 -19.73 -14.21 -34.27
CA THR A 528 -20.65 -14.33 -35.41
C THR A 528 -21.15 -15.76 -35.63
N ALA A 529 -20.37 -16.77 -35.25
CA ALA A 529 -20.67 -18.20 -35.32
C ALA A 529 -19.69 -18.96 -34.42
N CYS A 530 -19.80 -20.28 -34.32
CA CYS A 530 -18.81 -21.04 -33.57
C CYS A 530 -17.41 -20.93 -34.20
N PRO A 531 -16.33 -20.84 -33.39
CA PRO A 531 -14.97 -20.73 -33.91
C PRO A 531 -14.59 -21.88 -34.86
N VAL A 532 -15.04 -23.09 -34.56
CA VAL A 532 -14.82 -24.29 -35.39
C VAL A 532 -15.49 -24.22 -36.77
N GLU A 533 -16.48 -23.34 -36.93
CA GLU A 533 -17.16 -23.05 -38.19
C GLU A 533 -16.59 -21.81 -38.91
N GLY A 534 -15.52 -21.21 -38.37
CA GLY A 534 -14.90 -20.00 -38.90
C GLY A 534 -15.58 -18.70 -38.43
N GLY A 535 -16.28 -18.73 -37.30
CA GLY A 535 -16.81 -17.54 -36.65
C GLY A 535 -15.70 -16.56 -36.26
N GLU A 536 -16.05 -15.27 -36.24
CA GLU A 536 -15.15 -14.17 -35.88
C GLU A 536 -15.69 -13.46 -34.63
N VAL A 537 -14.78 -12.94 -33.80
CA VAL A 537 -15.12 -12.12 -32.62
C VAL A 537 -15.64 -10.77 -33.10
N VAL A 538 -16.81 -10.38 -32.59
CA VAL A 538 -17.50 -9.12 -32.88
C VAL A 538 -17.16 -8.06 -31.83
N ALA A 539 -17.17 -8.45 -30.55
CA ALA A 539 -16.91 -7.57 -29.42
C ALA A 539 -16.40 -8.41 -28.23
N CYS A 540 -15.76 -7.75 -27.28
CA CYS A 540 -15.16 -8.40 -26.12
C CYS A 540 -14.96 -7.41 -24.98
N ASN A 541 -15.00 -7.90 -23.74
CA ASN A 541 -14.78 -7.11 -22.54
C ASN A 541 -14.27 -8.00 -21.40
N ARG A 542 -13.39 -7.46 -20.58
CA ARG A 542 -12.78 -8.12 -19.42
C ARG A 542 -13.47 -7.65 -18.15
N ASP A 543 -13.14 -6.45 -17.73
CA ASP A 543 -13.70 -5.80 -16.56
C ASP A 543 -14.57 -4.63 -17.02
N ALA A 544 -15.80 -4.56 -16.53
CA ALA A 544 -16.66 -3.40 -16.69
C ALA A 544 -17.09 -2.90 -15.32
N ASN A 545 -16.96 -1.60 -15.09
CA ASN A 545 -17.64 -0.92 -14.00
C ASN A 545 -19.10 -0.71 -14.38
N ASP A 546 -19.86 -1.79 -14.63
CA ASP A 546 -21.29 -1.68 -14.90
C ASP A 546 -21.99 -1.24 -13.60
N PRO A 547 -22.50 0.01 -13.53
CA PRO A 547 -23.11 0.55 -12.31
C PRO A 547 -24.36 -0.23 -11.90
N ASN A 548 -24.95 -1.01 -12.80
CA ASN A 548 -26.10 -1.86 -12.50
C ASN A 548 -25.72 -3.18 -11.81
N CYS A 549 -24.45 -3.57 -11.85
CA CYS A 549 -23.98 -4.88 -11.37
C CYS A 549 -23.01 -4.78 -10.19
N GLY A 550 -22.70 -3.56 -9.74
CA GLY A 550 -22.12 -3.27 -8.41
C GLY A 550 -20.71 -3.81 -8.14
N ASN A 551 -20.09 -4.51 -9.10
CA ASN A 551 -18.77 -5.12 -8.99
C ASN A 551 -17.93 -4.76 -10.24
N SER A 552 -16.69 -4.31 -10.02
CA SER A 552 -15.75 -3.88 -11.06
C SER A 552 -15.10 -5.02 -11.84
N SER A 553 -15.31 -6.28 -11.45
CA SER A 553 -14.66 -7.47 -12.03
C SER A 553 -15.56 -8.29 -12.95
N TYR A 554 -16.75 -7.78 -13.29
CA TYR A 554 -17.66 -8.44 -14.23
C TYR A 554 -17.65 -7.76 -15.60
N SER A 555 -17.82 -8.54 -16.65
CA SER A 555 -17.77 -8.06 -18.03
C SER A 555 -19.11 -7.50 -18.48
N ALA A 556 -19.07 -6.42 -19.27
CA ALA A 556 -20.23 -5.90 -19.96
C ALA A 556 -19.91 -5.44 -21.40
N ILE A 557 -20.79 -5.74 -22.35
CA ILE A 557 -20.65 -5.39 -23.77
C ILE A 557 -21.95 -4.75 -24.25
N ILE A 558 -21.84 -3.62 -24.96
CA ILE A 558 -22.93 -3.03 -25.73
C ILE A 558 -22.66 -3.29 -27.20
N LEU A 559 -23.61 -3.92 -27.89
CA LEU A 559 -23.48 -4.26 -29.31
C LEU A 559 -24.68 -3.75 -30.12
N PRO A 560 -24.46 -2.94 -31.18
CA PRO A 560 -25.51 -2.63 -32.14
C PRO A 560 -25.87 -3.87 -32.95
N MET A 561 -27.16 -4.20 -32.98
CA MET A 561 -27.68 -5.36 -33.70
C MET A 561 -28.81 -4.98 -34.65
N THR A 562 -28.88 -5.67 -35.78
CA THR A 562 -30.03 -5.62 -36.69
C THR A 562 -31.10 -6.61 -36.25
N ALA A 563 -32.36 -6.35 -36.61
CA ALA A 563 -33.45 -7.30 -36.33
C ALA A 563 -33.14 -8.67 -36.95
N ASP A 564 -33.40 -9.73 -36.20
CA ASP A 564 -33.13 -11.13 -36.53
C ASP A 564 -31.62 -11.47 -36.67
N GLN A 565 -30.72 -10.59 -36.23
CA GLN A 565 -29.28 -10.91 -36.12
C GLN A 565 -29.03 -11.81 -34.91
N THR A 566 -28.29 -12.90 -35.13
CA THR A 566 -27.86 -13.82 -34.08
C THR A 566 -26.37 -13.63 -33.79
N VAL A 567 -26.02 -13.68 -32.50
CA VAL A 567 -24.63 -13.75 -32.01
C VAL A 567 -24.50 -14.90 -31.00
N LEU A 568 -23.29 -15.42 -30.86
CA LEU A 568 -22.93 -16.31 -29.75
C LEU A 568 -22.20 -15.53 -28.67
N VAL A 569 -22.58 -15.71 -27.42
CA VAL A 569 -21.98 -15.07 -26.24
C VAL A 569 -21.16 -16.13 -25.51
N ARG A 570 -19.86 -15.90 -25.39
CA ARG A 570 -18.93 -16.73 -24.63
C ARG A 570 -18.61 -16.03 -23.32
N ILE A 571 -18.79 -16.71 -22.20
CA ILE A 571 -18.48 -16.18 -20.86
C ILE A 571 -17.61 -17.18 -20.14
N GLY A 572 -16.56 -16.74 -19.47
CA GLY A 572 -15.76 -17.60 -18.60
C GLY A 572 -14.97 -16.79 -17.58
N SER A 573 -14.01 -17.44 -16.94
CA SER A 573 -13.16 -16.83 -15.91
C SER A 573 -11.79 -16.47 -16.49
N GLU A 574 -11.22 -15.33 -16.08
CA GLU A 574 -9.93 -14.89 -16.58
C GLU A 574 -8.77 -15.76 -16.06
N TRP A 575 -7.84 -16.13 -16.96
CA TRP A 575 -6.66 -16.95 -16.67
C TRP A 575 -5.46 -16.22 -16.03
N PHE A 576 -5.46 -14.89 -15.93
CA PHE A 576 -4.26 -14.15 -15.53
C PHE A 576 -4.25 -13.82 -14.04
N LEU A 577 -3.98 -14.87 -13.22
CA LEU A 577 -3.27 -14.90 -11.93
C LEU A 577 -3.68 -16.07 -11.01
N ASP A 578 -4.59 -16.96 -11.40
CA ASP A 578 -5.06 -18.09 -10.57
C ASP A 578 -5.69 -17.68 -9.21
N ILE A 579 -6.08 -16.41 -9.02
CA ILE A 579 -6.53 -15.92 -7.69
C ILE A 579 -8.03 -16.10 -7.45
N LEU A 580 -8.88 -16.15 -8.49
CA LEU A 580 -10.33 -16.25 -8.29
C LEU A 580 -10.93 -17.46 -9.04
N PRO A 581 -11.70 -18.33 -8.35
CA PRO A 581 -12.25 -19.56 -8.94
C PRO A 581 -13.36 -19.24 -9.96
N PRO A 582 -13.67 -20.17 -10.88
CA PRO A 582 -14.93 -20.13 -11.64
C PRO A 582 -16.13 -20.19 -10.68
N GLY A 583 -17.32 -19.80 -11.14
CA GLY A 583 -18.49 -19.74 -10.26
C GLY A 583 -19.81 -19.43 -10.95
N ASP A 584 -20.85 -19.33 -10.13
CA ASP A 584 -22.18 -18.97 -10.58
C ASP A 584 -22.33 -17.46 -10.79
N ALA A 585 -23.10 -17.07 -11.80
CA ALA A 585 -23.51 -15.69 -12.07
C ALA A 585 -24.75 -15.66 -12.99
N GLU A 586 -25.20 -14.45 -13.35
CA GLU A 586 -26.26 -14.23 -14.32
C GLU A 586 -25.73 -13.48 -15.55
N LEU A 587 -26.05 -13.98 -16.75
CA LEU A 587 -25.99 -13.20 -17.99
C LEU A 587 -27.29 -12.38 -18.10
N ILE A 588 -27.17 -11.06 -18.06
CA ILE A 588 -28.28 -10.13 -18.22
C ILE A 588 -28.20 -9.47 -19.58
N ILE A 589 -29.23 -9.69 -20.41
CA ILE A 589 -29.36 -9.06 -21.73
C ILE A 589 -30.48 -8.02 -21.68
N THR A 590 -30.16 -6.77 -22.00
CA THR A 590 -31.12 -5.66 -22.01
C THR A 590 -31.12 -4.97 -23.36
N ALA A 591 -32.29 -4.87 -24.01
CA ALA A 591 -32.46 -3.98 -25.15
C ALA A 591 -32.40 -2.53 -24.65
N LEU A 592 -31.42 -1.79 -25.15
CA LEU A 592 -31.33 -0.36 -24.98
C LEU A 592 -32.16 0.23 -26.14
N GLY A 593 -33.13 1.10 -25.85
CA GLY A 593 -33.96 1.71 -26.91
C GLY A 593 -33.15 2.64 -27.83
N ASP A 594 -33.81 3.51 -28.59
CA ASP A 594 -33.16 4.62 -29.35
C ASP A 594 -32.51 5.69 -28.41
N GLU A 595 -32.23 5.32 -27.17
CA GLU A 595 -31.62 6.16 -26.15
C GLU A 595 -30.11 5.94 -26.23
N ILE A 596 -29.43 6.98 -26.73
CA ILE A 596 -27.98 7.00 -26.92
C ILE A 596 -27.29 6.62 -25.60
N VAL A 597 -26.33 5.71 -25.65
CA VAL A 597 -25.52 5.26 -24.50
C VAL A 597 -24.02 5.41 -24.77
N CYS A 598 -23.19 5.17 -23.75
CA CYS A 598 -21.74 5.07 -23.93
C CYS A 598 -21.37 4.02 -24.98
N GLY A 599 -20.61 4.43 -26.01
CA GLY A 599 -20.18 3.59 -27.12
C GLY A 599 -21.08 3.66 -28.36
N ASP A 600 -22.23 4.33 -28.27
CA ASP A 600 -23.12 4.48 -29.43
C ASP A 600 -22.48 5.39 -30.49
N PRO A 601 -22.35 4.95 -31.76
CA PRO A 601 -21.83 5.79 -32.84
C PRO A 601 -22.58 7.12 -33.00
N ASP A 602 -23.87 7.15 -32.71
CA ASP A 602 -24.73 8.33 -32.75
C ASP A 602 -24.56 9.22 -31.51
N ALA A 603 -23.89 8.73 -30.46
CA ALA A 603 -23.40 9.60 -29.39
C ALA A 603 -22.46 10.64 -29.98
N GLY A 604 -21.51 10.24 -30.83
CA GLY A 604 -20.53 11.12 -31.45
C GLY A 604 -19.18 11.13 -30.74
N ASP A 605 -18.19 11.73 -31.39
CA ASP A 605 -16.76 11.60 -31.04
C ASP A 605 -16.47 12.02 -29.58
N CYS A 606 -15.81 11.13 -28.84
CA CYS A 606 -15.38 11.34 -27.45
C CYS A 606 -14.48 12.55 -27.25
N CYS A 607 -13.85 13.01 -28.32
CA CYS A 607 -12.87 14.09 -28.28
C CYS A 607 -13.49 15.44 -28.65
N VAL A 608 -14.80 15.50 -28.85
CA VAL A 608 -15.55 16.72 -29.20
C VAL A 608 -16.65 16.96 -28.18
N ALA A 609 -16.56 18.11 -27.52
CA ALA A 609 -17.58 18.59 -26.58
C ALA A 609 -18.92 18.87 -27.30
N ARG A 610 -20.02 18.55 -26.65
CA ARG A 610 -21.38 18.66 -27.18
C ARG A 610 -22.45 18.66 -26.08
N GLY A 611 -23.65 19.09 -26.45
CA GLY A 611 -24.77 19.25 -25.51
C GLY A 611 -25.59 17.98 -25.25
N GLN A 612 -25.15 16.82 -25.75
CA GLN A 612 -25.75 15.52 -25.52
C GLN A 612 -24.79 14.63 -24.70
N PRO A 613 -25.30 13.77 -23.80
CA PRO A 613 -24.47 12.88 -22.99
C PRO A 613 -23.75 11.80 -23.81
N PHE A 614 -22.84 11.08 -23.15
CA PHE A 614 -22.09 9.91 -23.64
C PHE A 614 -21.00 10.22 -24.67
N CYS A 615 -20.39 9.24 -25.31
CA CYS A 615 -19.60 9.38 -26.53
C CYS A 615 -19.42 8.04 -27.23
N SER A 616 -18.92 8.04 -28.47
CA SER A 616 -18.92 6.89 -29.38
C SER A 616 -17.89 5.80 -29.05
N ASP A 617 -17.07 5.96 -28.02
CA ASP A 617 -16.15 4.94 -27.53
C ASP A 617 -16.60 4.47 -26.16
N ALA A 618 -16.96 3.19 -26.06
CA ALA A 618 -17.61 2.65 -24.88
C ALA A 618 -16.70 2.67 -23.65
N GLU A 619 -15.44 2.26 -23.81
CA GLU A 619 -14.48 2.19 -22.69
C GLU A 619 -14.19 3.59 -22.17
N CYS A 620 -13.91 4.52 -23.08
CA CYS A 620 -13.66 5.89 -22.71
C CYS A 620 -14.87 6.56 -22.07
N CYS A 621 -16.03 6.41 -22.71
CA CYS A 621 -17.25 6.99 -22.21
C CYS A 621 -17.55 6.51 -20.79
N ASN A 622 -17.50 5.20 -20.54
CA ASN A 622 -17.78 4.63 -19.22
C ASN A 622 -16.76 5.10 -18.17
N PHE A 623 -15.48 5.20 -18.54
CA PHE A 623 -14.45 5.71 -17.64
C PHE A 623 -14.70 7.17 -17.25
N ILE A 624 -14.99 8.04 -18.22
CA ILE A 624 -15.27 9.45 -17.95
C ILE A 624 -16.57 9.63 -17.17
N CYS A 625 -17.60 8.85 -17.47
CA CYS A 625 -18.86 8.89 -16.73
C CYS A 625 -18.71 8.44 -15.27
N LEU A 626 -17.75 7.58 -14.97
CA LEU A 626 -17.42 7.20 -13.59
C LEU A 626 -16.73 8.34 -12.82
N VAL A 627 -15.86 9.09 -13.52
CA VAL A 627 -15.08 10.18 -12.93
C VAL A 627 -15.89 11.47 -12.83
N ASP A 628 -16.75 11.74 -13.81
CA ASP A 628 -17.60 12.92 -13.95
C ASP A 628 -19.02 12.50 -14.42
N PRO A 629 -19.91 12.11 -13.49
CA PRO A 629 -21.27 11.62 -13.80
C PRO A 629 -22.15 12.56 -14.66
N PRO A 630 -22.05 13.90 -14.57
CA PRO A 630 -22.67 14.80 -15.54
C PRO A 630 -22.41 14.47 -17.03
N CYS A 631 -21.30 13.82 -17.37
CA CYS A 631 -20.97 13.40 -18.73
C CYS A 631 -21.92 12.33 -19.31
N CYS A 632 -22.52 11.48 -18.46
CA CYS A 632 -23.57 10.53 -18.87
C CYS A 632 -24.99 11.03 -18.64
N ASP A 633 -25.18 11.99 -17.73
CA ASP A 633 -26.53 12.37 -17.30
C ASP A 633 -27.01 13.68 -17.93
N THR A 634 -26.09 14.55 -18.34
CA THR A 634 -26.41 15.93 -18.75
C THR A 634 -25.85 16.26 -20.14
N ALA A 635 -24.53 16.23 -20.31
CA ALA A 635 -23.88 16.59 -21.57
C ALA A 635 -22.42 16.12 -21.59
N TRP A 636 -21.93 15.69 -22.75
CA TRP A 636 -20.52 15.43 -22.99
C TRP A 636 -19.79 16.73 -23.32
N ASP A 637 -19.59 17.59 -22.33
CA ASP A 637 -19.06 18.94 -22.52
C ASP A 637 -17.51 19.00 -22.61
N GLU A 638 -16.93 20.20 -22.43
CA GLU A 638 -15.50 20.41 -22.54
C GLU A 638 -14.70 19.65 -21.48
N THR A 639 -15.23 19.42 -20.27
CA THR A 639 -14.54 18.62 -19.24
C THR A 639 -14.60 17.14 -19.58
N CYS A 640 -15.72 16.66 -20.12
CA CYS A 640 -15.87 15.28 -20.58
C CYS A 640 -14.91 14.95 -21.74
N ALA A 641 -14.86 15.81 -22.77
CA ALA A 641 -13.95 15.65 -23.89
C ALA A 641 -12.47 15.81 -23.47
N ALA A 642 -12.19 16.68 -22.50
CA ALA A 642 -10.87 16.84 -21.91
C ALA A 642 -10.42 15.59 -21.14
N GLY A 643 -11.30 15.02 -20.32
CA GLY A 643 -11.07 13.76 -19.62
C GLY A 643 -10.87 12.62 -20.61
N ALA A 644 -11.66 12.55 -21.67
CA ALA A 644 -11.51 11.52 -22.71
C ALA A 644 -10.15 11.57 -23.41
N ALA A 645 -9.69 12.79 -23.72
CA ALA A 645 -8.37 13.05 -24.25
C ALA A 645 -7.23 12.83 -23.21
N LEU A 646 -7.58 12.73 -21.92
CA LEU A 646 -6.65 12.45 -20.82
C LEU A 646 -6.43 10.96 -20.61
N PHE A 647 -7.54 10.23 -20.54
CA PHE A 647 -7.58 8.87 -19.99
C PHE A 647 -7.71 7.81 -21.06
N CYS A 648 -8.24 8.16 -22.24
CA CYS A 648 -8.59 7.17 -23.26
C CYS A 648 -7.80 7.31 -24.56
N PHE A 649 -7.58 8.55 -25.01
CA PHE A 649 -7.05 8.80 -26.35
C PHE A 649 -5.83 9.71 -26.34
N SER A 650 -4.64 9.11 -26.50
CA SER A 650 -3.38 9.84 -26.68
C SER A 650 -3.25 10.57 -28.03
N GLN A 651 -4.28 10.52 -28.88
CA GLN A 651 -4.38 11.26 -30.15
C GLN A 651 -5.41 12.39 -30.07
N CYS A 652 -6.21 12.44 -29.00
CA CYS A 652 -7.17 13.50 -28.82
C CYS A 652 -6.51 14.69 -28.15
N GLY A 653 -6.64 15.85 -28.79
CA GLY A 653 -6.17 17.11 -28.26
C GLY A 653 -5.47 17.94 -29.31
N LEU A 654 -6.16 19.00 -29.73
CA LEU A 654 -5.50 20.30 -29.77
C LEU A 654 -5.14 20.68 -28.31
N PRO A 655 -4.14 21.55 -28.10
CA PRO A 655 -3.91 22.13 -26.77
C PRO A 655 -5.20 22.72 -26.19
N PRO A 656 -5.35 22.80 -24.85
CA PRO A 656 -6.49 23.48 -24.23
C PRO A 656 -6.73 24.85 -24.85
N GLY A 657 -8.00 25.26 -25.00
CA GLY A 657 -8.35 26.54 -25.64
C GLY A 657 -7.70 27.77 -24.97
N ASN A 658 -7.28 27.61 -23.71
CA ASN A 658 -6.57 28.58 -22.89
C ASN A 658 -5.11 28.24 -22.61
N ASP A 659 -4.44 27.54 -23.52
CA ASP A 659 -2.99 27.26 -23.50
C ASP A 659 -2.12 28.53 -23.74
N ASP A 660 -2.74 29.70 -23.99
CA ASP A 660 -2.04 30.98 -24.14
C ASP A 660 -2.77 32.10 -23.39
N CYS A 661 -2.02 33.01 -22.78
CA CYS A 661 -2.53 34.17 -22.05
C CYS A 661 -3.33 35.15 -22.90
N SER A 662 -3.27 35.01 -24.24
CA SER A 662 -4.12 35.76 -25.17
C SER A 662 -5.57 35.27 -25.23
N SER A 663 -5.86 34.05 -24.77
CA SER A 663 -7.19 33.41 -24.81
C SER A 663 -7.57 32.77 -23.46
N PRO A 664 -7.54 33.52 -22.34
CA PRO A 664 -7.82 32.96 -21.02
C PRO A 664 -9.31 32.59 -20.85
N LEU A 665 -9.59 31.59 -20.01
CA LEU A 665 -10.97 31.27 -19.58
C LEU A 665 -11.39 32.16 -18.39
N PRO A 666 -12.65 32.58 -18.27
CA PRO A 666 -13.11 33.33 -17.10
C PRO A 666 -13.02 32.46 -15.83
N ALA A 667 -12.54 33.04 -14.73
CA ALA A 667 -12.57 32.43 -13.40
C ALA A 667 -13.44 33.23 -12.43
N GLU A 668 -14.24 32.52 -11.63
CA GLU A 668 -15.20 33.10 -10.68
C GLU A 668 -14.83 32.80 -9.22
N VAL A 669 -15.43 33.54 -8.28
CA VAL A 669 -15.29 33.24 -6.85
C VAL A 669 -15.93 31.87 -6.55
N GLY A 670 -15.18 31.01 -5.87
CA GLY A 670 -15.53 29.60 -5.68
C GLY A 670 -14.64 28.67 -6.48
N ALA A 671 -15.12 27.46 -6.75
CA ALA A 671 -14.37 26.41 -7.43
C ALA A 671 -14.34 26.63 -8.95
N ASN A 672 -13.17 26.48 -9.55
CA ASN A 672 -12.93 26.58 -10.99
C ASN A 672 -12.19 25.32 -11.44
N ALA A 673 -12.68 24.65 -12.48
CA ALA A 673 -12.03 23.47 -13.04
C ALA A 673 -10.88 23.89 -13.98
N PHE A 674 -9.80 23.12 -13.99
CA PHE A 674 -8.74 23.28 -14.97
C PHE A 674 -8.26 21.92 -15.49
N ARG A 675 -7.69 21.95 -16.69
CA ARG A 675 -7.06 20.81 -17.34
C ARG A 675 -5.88 21.30 -18.13
N ASN A 676 -4.68 20.88 -17.75
CA ASN A 676 -3.45 21.33 -18.37
C ASN A 676 -2.76 20.24 -19.21
N ALA A 677 -3.45 19.12 -19.43
CA ALA A 677 -2.95 18.08 -20.31
C ALA A 677 -2.93 18.54 -21.77
N ARG A 678 -1.78 18.26 -22.41
CA ARG A 678 -1.36 18.75 -23.72
C ARG A 678 -1.27 20.28 -23.83
N ALA A 679 -1.26 21.00 -22.73
CA ALA A 679 -0.81 22.39 -22.76
C ALA A 679 0.68 22.38 -23.15
N GLU A 680 1.00 23.09 -24.22
CA GLU A 680 2.34 23.16 -24.79
C GLU A 680 3.13 24.37 -24.24
N GLY A 681 2.43 25.29 -23.58
CA GLY A 681 3.02 26.46 -22.96
C GLY A 681 3.87 26.14 -21.73
N SER A 682 4.81 27.04 -21.43
CA SER A 682 5.50 27.08 -20.14
C SER A 682 5.89 28.52 -19.83
N THR A 683 5.53 29.01 -18.65
CA THR A 683 5.74 30.40 -18.25
C THR A 683 6.77 30.53 -17.14
N PRO A 684 7.97 31.07 -17.43
CA PRO A 684 8.99 31.29 -16.40
C PRO A 684 8.58 32.38 -15.41
N THR A 685 8.68 32.09 -14.11
CA THR A 685 8.43 33.07 -13.05
C THR A 685 9.54 33.02 -11.98
N PRO A 686 9.66 34.04 -11.11
CA PRO A 686 10.60 34.03 -9.98
C PRO A 686 10.41 32.91 -8.96
N CYS A 687 9.23 32.28 -8.85
CA CYS A 687 9.01 31.11 -7.99
C CYS A 687 9.11 29.78 -8.74
N GLY A 688 9.57 29.79 -10.00
CA GLY A 688 9.71 28.61 -10.85
C GLY A 688 8.91 28.73 -12.15
N THR A 689 9.12 27.79 -13.08
CA THR A 689 8.40 27.77 -14.35
C THR A 689 7.05 27.08 -14.17
N VAL A 690 5.96 27.72 -14.57
CA VAL A 690 4.65 27.06 -14.66
C VAL A 690 4.68 26.22 -15.94
N HIS A 691 4.85 24.91 -15.83
CA HIS A 691 4.92 23.99 -16.97
C HIS A 691 3.54 23.51 -17.40
N SER A 692 3.34 23.35 -18.72
CA SER A 692 2.03 23.05 -19.29
C SER A 692 0.99 24.01 -18.73
N ASP A 693 1.19 25.31 -18.95
CA ASP A 693 0.38 26.35 -18.32
C ASP A 693 -0.95 26.58 -19.04
N VAL A 694 -2.01 26.71 -18.26
CA VAL A 694 -3.32 27.13 -18.74
C VAL A 694 -3.73 28.42 -18.04
N TRP A 695 -4.43 29.26 -18.80
CA TRP A 695 -4.65 30.65 -18.44
C TRP A 695 -6.11 30.93 -18.10
N PHE A 696 -6.31 31.67 -17.01
CA PHE A 696 -7.61 32.14 -16.57
C PHE A 696 -7.60 33.66 -16.38
N GLU A 697 -8.76 34.29 -16.56
CA GLU A 697 -8.99 35.71 -16.35
C GLU A 697 -9.93 35.89 -15.16
N TYR A 698 -9.44 36.59 -14.14
CA TYR A 698 -10.17 36.85 -12.91
C TYR A 698 -10.37 38.35 -12.72
N THR A 699 -11.62 38.79 -12.59
CA THR A 699 -11.96 40.20 -12.32
C THR A 699 -12.31 40.38 -10.86
N ALA A 700 -11.49 41.12 -10.12
CA ALA A 700 -11.64 41.28 -8.68
C ALA A 700 -12.91 42.05 -8.31
N THR A 701 -13.71 41.45 -7.42
CA THR A 701 -14.89 42.11 -6.84
C THR A 701 -14.62 42.71 -5.46
N THR A 702 -13.34 42.76 -5.06
CA THR A 702 -12.86 43.31 -3.80
C THR A 702 -11.56 44.11 -3.97
N ASP A 703 -11.27 45.01 -3.03
CA ASP A 703 -9.95 45.59 -2.78
C ASP A 703 -9.24 44.95 -1.56
N GLY A 704 -9.88 43.95 -0.93
CA GLY A 704 -9.32 43.12 0.15
C GLY A 704 -8.53 41.90 -0.35
N PRO A 705 -7.93 41.10 0.56
CA PRO A 705 -7.16 39.93 0.18
C PRO A 705 -7.98 38.89 -0.60
N VAL A 706 -7.39 38.39 -1.68
CA VAL A 706 -7.89 37.31 -2.53
C VAL A 706 -6.91 36.16 -2.48
N ALA A 707 -7.43 34.95 -2.23
CA ALA A 707 -6.66 33.72 -2.30
C ALA A 707 -7.09 32.89 -3.51
N ILE A 708 -6.13 32.36 -4.25
CA ILE A 708 -6.33 31.36 -5.31
C ILE A 708 -5.57 30.12 -4.86
N SER A 709 -6.28 29.01 -4.67
CA SER A 709 -5.76 27.85 -3.95
C SER A 709 -6.08 26.53 -4.64
N LEU A 710 -5.06 25.69 -4.81
CA LEU A 710 -5.17 24.28 -5.18
C LEU A 710 -5.09 23.38 -3.93
N CYS A 711 -5.04 23.97 -2.73
CA CYS A 711 -4.99 23.24 -1.47
C CYS A 711 -6.32 22.58 -1.13
N ALA A 712 -6.25 21.31 -0.72
CA ALA A 712 -7.41 20.54 -0.25
C ALA A 712 -8.18 21.25 0.88
N ALA A 713 -7.46 21.91 1.80
CA ALA A 713 -8.06 22.65 2.91
C ALA A 713 -8.94 23.83 2.46
N ASP A 714 -8.67 24.40 1.28
CA ASP A 714 -9.43 25.50 0.69
C ASP A 714 -10.44 25.01 -0.37
N GLY A 715 -10.59 23.70 -0.55
CA GLY A 715 -11.47 23.08 -1.54
C GLY A 715 -10.86 22.85 -2.92
N GLY A 716 -9.56 23.14 -3.11
CA GLY A 716 -8.83 22.84 -4.33
C GLY A 716 -8.22 21.42 -4.35
N TRP A 717 -7.92 20.89 -5.53
CA TRP A 717 -7.24 19.60 -5.71
C TRP A 717 -6.67 19.48 -7.13
N ALA A 718 -5.67 18.62 -7.36
CA ALA A 718 -5.14 18.33 -8.69
C ALA A 718 -4.47 16.95 -8.78
N LEU A 719 -4.63 16.25 -9.91
CA LEU A 719 -4.16 14.87 -10.15
C LEU A 719 -3.39 14.75 -11.46
N VAL A 720 -2.36 13.88 -11.50
CA VAL A 720 -1.52 13.60 -12.68
C VAL A 720 -2.21 12.68 -13.69
N THR A 721 -1.89 12.83 -14.98
CA THR A 721 -2.32 11.91 -16.05
C THR A 721 -1.65 10.52 -16.01
N GLY A 722 -2.44 9.44 -15.98
CA GLY A 722 -1.98 8.09 -16.35
C GLY A 722 -1.45 7.16 -15.23
N GLY A 723 -1.83 7.36 -13.97
CA GLY A 723 -1.43 6.45 -12.87
C GLY A 723 -2.49 6.32 -11.77
N PHE A 724 -2.44 5.21 -11.01
CA PHE A 724 -3.39 4.89 -9.92
C PHE A 724 -3.09 5.58 -8.57
N SER A 725 -2.18 6.56 -8.50
CA SER A 725 -1.99 7.41 -7.30
C SER A 725 -0.92 8.49 -7.55
N GLY A 726 -1.31 9.77 -7.54
CA GLY A 726 -0.36 10.89 -7.51
C GLY A 726 -1.04 12.26 -7.67
N ASP A 727 -0.89 13.12 -6.67
CA ASP A 727 -1.29 14.53 -6.73
C ASP A 727 -0.38 15.27 -7.72
N LEU A 728 -0.96 16.17 -8.54
CA LEU A 728 -0.18 17.01 -9.44
C LEU A 728 0.62 18.02 -8.60
N ASP A 729 1.93 18.07 -8.79
CA ASP A 729 2.78 19.11 -8.21
C ASP A 729 2.52 20.41 -8.98
N THR A 730 1.68 21.25 -8.40
CA THR A 730 1.09 22.42 -9.05
C THR A 730 1.98 23.65 -8.90
N ARG A 731 1.80 24.62 -9.81
CA ARG A 731 2.36 25.98 -9.68
C ARG A 731 1.31 27.00 -10.13
N ILE A 732 1.13 28.07 -9.36
CA ILE A 732 0.25 29.21 -9.69
C ILE A 732 1.07 30.47 -9.89
N ALA A 733 0.75 31.25 -10.92
CA ALA A 733 1.24 32.61 -11.10
C ALA A 733 0.14 33.58 -11.53
N VAL A 734 0.11 34.77 -10.94
CA VAL A 734 -0.87 35.82 -11.19
C VAL A 734 -0.16 37.03 -11.81
N PHE A 735 -0.68 37.53 -12.92
CA PHE A 735 -0.15 38.67 -13.68
C PHE A 735 -1.19 39.78 -13.81
N ASP A 736 -0.74 41.03 -13.90
CA ASP A 736 -1.65 42.17 -14.17
C ASP A 736 -2.16 42.21 -15.63
N SER A 737 -1.48 41.51 -16.54
CA SER A 737 -1.81 41.36 -17.96
C SER A 737 -0.89 40.32 -18.62
N CYS A 738 -1.19 39.87 -19.84
CA CYS A 738 -0.43 38.82 -20.57
C CYS A 738 1.03 39.21 -20.90
N SER A 739 1.38 40.49 -20.85
CA SER A 739 2.78 40.98 -20.91
C SER A 739 3.13 41.85 -19.69
N GLY A 740 2.41 41.59 -18.61
CA GLY A 740 2.34 42.39 -17.41
C GLY A 740 3.40 42.09 -16.37
N SER A 741 3.31 42.77 -15.24
CA SER A 741 4.12 42.42 -14.08
C SER A 741 3.51 41.21 -13.35
N LEU A 742 4.37 40.35 -12.83
CA LEU A 742 3.94 39.31 -11.89
C LEU A 742 3.45 39.97 -10.60
N VAL A 743 2.24 39.61 -10.16
CA VAL A 743 1.57 40.10 -8.96
C VAL A 743 1.84 39.16 -7.78
N ALA A 744 1.67 37.86 -7.96
CA ALA A 744 1.94 36.83 -6.97
C ALA A 744 2.22 35.50 -7.67
N CYS A 745 3.01 34.64 -7.06
CA CYS A 745 3.16 33.27 -7.53
C CYS A 745 3.58 32.36 -6.38
N ASP A 746 3.25 31.08 -6.49
CA ASP A 746 3.51 30.06 -5.49
C ASP A 746 3.57 28.67 -6.14
N ASP A 747 4.23 27.73 -5.46
CA ASP A 747 4.44 26.35 -5.90
C ASP A 747 3.86 25.35 -4.90
N ASN A 748 4.37 25.37 -3.66
CA ASN A 748 4.12 24.34 -2.66
C ASN A 748 3.67 24.95 -1.34
N ALA A 749 2.46 25.49 -1.30
CA ALA A 749 1.86 26.06 -0.09
C ALA A 749 1.30 25.01 0.87
N CYS A 750 0.92 23.83 0.39
CA CYS A 750 0.21 22.81 1.18
C CYS A 750 0.56 21.38 0.74
N GLY A 751 1.85 21.05 0.79
CA GLY A 751 2.38 19.85 0.15
C GLY A 751 2.71 20.18 -1.31
N VAL A 752 2.16 19.39 -2.25
CA VAL A 752 2.35 19.60 -3.70
C VAL A 752 1.34 20.58 -4.34
N GLY A 753 0.44 21.12 -3.52
CA GLY A 753 -0.57 22.11 -3.91
C GLY A 753 -0.07 23.54 -3.75
N SER A 754 -0.31 24.41 -4.75
CA SER A 754 0.01 25.84 -4.67
C SER A 754 -1.12 26.69 -4.15
N ARG A 755 -0.77 27.80 -3.51
CA ARG A 755 -1.72 28.82 -3.07
C ARG A 755 -1.08 30.20 -3.04
N VAL A 756 -1.71 31.14 -3.73
CA VAL A 756 -1.32 32.55 -3.71
C VAL A 756 -2.34 33.39 -2.94
N VAL A 757 -1.86 34.42 -2.25
CA VAL A 757 -2.70 35.47 -1.68
C VAL A 757 -2.17 36.82 -2.15
N PHE A 758 -3.03 37.65 -2.70
CA PHE A 758 -2.68 39.01 -3.11
C PHE A 758 -3.84 39.98 -2.84
N THR A 759 -3.55 41.27 -2.84
CA THR A 759 -4.54 42.33 -2.68
C THR A 759 -4.77 42.99 -4.05
N PRO A 760 -5.92 42.75 -4.70
CA PRO A 760 -6.22 43.31 -6.00
C PRO A 760 -6.62 44.79 -5.90
N SER A 761 -6.54 45.50 -7.03
CA SER A 761 -7.33 46.72 -7.21
C SER A 761 -8.76 46.33 -7.56
N CYS A 762 -9.72 46.94 -6.88
CA CYS A 762 -11.14 46.69 -7.15
C CYS A 762 -11.48 46.87 -8.65
N GLY A 763 -12.20 45.91 -9.22
CA GLY A 763 -12.62 45.90 -10.63
C GLY A 763 -11.48 45.68 -11.62
N ALA A 764 -10.25 45.49 -11.16
CA ALA A 764 -9.13 45.14 -12.02
C ALA A 764 -9.18 43.66 -12.37
N THR A 765 -8.71 43.38 -13.57
CA THR A 765 -8.68 42.04 -14.14
C THR A 765 -7.24 41.53 -14.13
N TYR A 766 -7.08 40.29 -13.69
CA TYR A 766 -5.79 39.60 -13.54
C TYR A 766 -5.79 38.32 -14.35
N LEU A 767 -4.62 37.94 -14.84
CA LEU A 767 -4.42 36.65 -15.49
C LEU A 767 -3.78 35.67 -14.53
N VAL A 768 -4.33 34.47 -14.45
CA VAL A 768 -3.90 33.39 -13.56
C VAL A 768 -3.40 32.25 -14.43
N ALA A 769 -2.10 31.98 -14.38
CA ALA A 769 -1.48 30.81 -14.99
C ALA A 769 -1.45 29.68 -13.95
N ILE A 770 -1.94 28.51 -14.34
CA ILE A 770 -1.92 27.29 -13.53
C ILE A 770 -1.28 26.18 -14.36
N GLY A 771 -0.35 25.46 -13.76
CA GLY A 771 0.32 24.33 -14.39
C GLY A 771 1.08 23.53 -13.35
N SER A 772 2.13 22.84 -13.77
CA SER A 772 2.94 22.00 -12.88
C SER A 772 4.31 22.60 -12.56
N SER A 773 4.87 22.17 -11.44
CA SER A 773 6.21 22.48 -10.97
C SER A 773 7.32 21.71 -11.74
N GLY A 774 6.99 20.51 -12.23
CA GLY A 774 7.91 19.47 -12.74
C GLY A 774 8.31 19.61 -14.22
N ASP A 775 9.42 18.95 -14.61
CA ASP A 775 10.16 19.19 -15.84
C ASP A 775 9.57 18.54 -17.12
N ALA A 776 10.10 18.99 -18.27
CA ALA A 776 9.58 18.90 -19.63
C ALA A 776 9.44 17.49 -20.26
N ASP A 777 9.45 16.40 -19.48
CA ASP A 777 9.29 15.03 -19.97
C ASP A 777 7.82 14.54 -20.01
N GLY A 778 6.86 15.44 -19.78
CA GLY A 778 5.56 15.46 -20.46
C GLY A 778 4.42 14.61 -19.90
N ILE A 779 4.65 13.60 -19.05
CA ILE A 779 3.54 12.79 -18.48
C ILE A 779 3.15 13.25 -17.06
N TYR A 780 4.11 13.70 -16.25
CA TYR A 780 3.86 14.10 -14.85
C TYR A 780 3.56 15.59 -14.67
N SER A 781 3.79 16.41 -15.69
CA SER A 781 3.49 17.85 -15.70
C SER A 781 2.05 18.18 -16.10
N GLN A 782 1.28 17.15 -16.44
CA GLN A 782 -0.05 17.25 -17.03
C GLN A 782 -1.06 16.59 -16.11
N GLY A 783 -2.25 17.17 -16.03
CA GLY A 783 -3.27 16.76 -15.10
C GLY A 783 -4.60 17.47 -15.24
N VAL A 784 -5.47 17.20 -14.29
CA VAL A 784 -6.77 17.85 -14.08
C VAL A 784 -6.90 18.24 -12.63
N GLY A 785 -7.70 19.25 -12.35
CA GLY A 785 -8.01 19.63 -10.98
C GLY A 785 -9.03 20.72 -10.89
N SER A 786 -9.22 21.20 -9.66
CA SER A 786 -9.99 22.40 -9.38
C SER A 786 -9.22 23.31 -8.44
N PHE A 787 -9.18 24.60 -8.77
CA PHE A 787 -8.67 25.62 -7.88
C PHE A 787 -9.83 26.46 -7.33
N THR A 788 -9.70 26.94 -6.11
CA THR A 788 -10.72 27.76 -5.46
C THR A 788 -10.24 29.21 -5.34
N ILE A 789 -11.07 30.14 -5.78
CA ILE A 789 -10.89 31.58 -5.51
C ILE A 789 -11.74 31.97 -4.32
N THR A 790 -11.12 32.55 -3.29
CA THR A 790 -11.82 33.16 -2.16
C THR A 790 -11.45 34.63 -2.06
N GLU A 791 -12.45 35.49 -1.96
CA GLU A 791 -12.29 36.92 -1.75
C GLU A 791 -12.79 37.30 -0.35
N THR A 792 -12.14 38.29 0.27
CA THR A 792 -12.66 38.96 1.46
C THR A 792 -12.80 40.45 1.20
N GLY A 793 -13.86 41.07 1.73
CA GLY A 793 -14.23 42.46 1.39
C GLY A 793 -15.10 42.56 0.15
N SER A 794 -15.36 43.79 -0.30
CA SER A 794 -16.10 44.08 -1.52
C SER A 794 -15.58 45.40 -2.09
N CYS A 795 -15.62 45.49 -3.42
CA CYS A 795 -15.43 46.70 -4.19
C CYS A 795 -16.34 47.79 -3.63
N GLY A 796 -15.71 48.80 -3.05
CA GLY A 796 -16.35 49.66 -2.08
C GLY A 796 -15.78 49.39 -0.70
N GLY A 797 -14.51 49.75 -0.52
CA GLY A 797 -14.04 50.15 0.80
C GLY A 797 -15.10 51.06 1.40
N VAL A 798 -15.46 50.77 2.66
CA VAL A 798 -16.48 51.47 3.47
C VAL A 798 -16.57 52.91 2.98
N CYS A 799 -17.69 53.31 2.38
CA CYS A 799 -17.85 54.72 2.12
C CYS A 799 -17.81 55.36 3.50
N GLY A 800 -16.72 56.04 3.85
CA GLY A 800 -16.56 56.57 5.21
C GLY A 800 -17.76 57.43 5.61
N ALA A 801 -18.39 58.05 4.61
CA ALA A 801 -19.59 58.87 4.73
C ALA A 801 -20.93 58.08 4.77
N ASP A 802 -20.96 56.78 4.50
CA ASP A 802 -22.11 55.88 4.75
C ASP A 802 -22.02 55.36 6.18
N LEU A 803 -22.58 56.14 7.09
CA LEU A 803 -22.47 55.94 8.53
C LEU A 803 -23.49 54.92 9.05
N ASN A 804 -24.52 54.58 8.27
CA ASN A 804 -25.53 53.61 8.65
C ASN A 804 -25.37 52.23 7.96
N GLY A 805 -24.47 52.13 6.98
CA GLY A 805 -24.11 50.90 6.27
C GLY A 805 -25.19 50.43 5.29
N ASP A 806 -26.02 51.34 4.77
CA ASP A 806 -27.14 51.00 3.87
C ASP A 806 -26.76 51.04 2.37
N GLY A 807 -25.54 51.44 2.05
CA GLY A 807 -24.99 51.50 0.70
C GLY A 807 -25.24 52.83 -0.03
N GLU A 808 -25.84 53.84 0.61
CA GLU A 808 -26.02 55.18 0.06
C GLU A 808 -25.56 56.28 1.04
N VAL A 809 -24.82 57.29 0.57
CA VAL A 809 -24.56 58.51 1.37
C VAL A 809 -25.72 59.47 1.19
N GLY A 810 -26.59 59.55 2.19
CA GLY A 810 -27.83 60.30 2.12
C GLY A 810 -28.20 61.06 3.39
N ALA A 811 -29.48 61.38 3.49
CA ALA A 811 -30.01 62.15 4.61
C ALA A 811 -29.88 61.42 5.96
N GLN A 812 -29.77 60.09 5.92
CA GLN A 812 -29.67 59.24 7.11
C GLN A 812 -28.26 59.29 7.69
N ASP A 813 -27.23 59.35 6.84
CA ASP A 813 -25.84 59.53 7.23
C ASP A 813 -25.56 60.94 7.68
N LEU A 814 -26.14 61.95 7.01
CA LEU A 814 -26.08 63.32 7.49
C LEU A 814 -26.67 63.45 8.91
N ALA A 815 -27.77 62.73 9.19
CA ALA A 815 -28.35 62.71 10.52
C ALA A 815 -27.42 61.99 11.53
N ALA A 816 -26.78 60.89 11.12
CA ALA A 816 -25.79 60.19 11.95
C ALA A 816 -24.58 61.09 12.28
N LEU A 817 -24.04 61.81 11.31
CA LEU A 817 -22.93 62.75 11.48
C LEU A 817 -23.28 63.91 12.41
N LEU A 818 -24.45 64.54 12.22
CA LEU A 818 -24.89 65.64 13.08
C LEU A 818 -25.17 65.20 14.52
N ASN A 819 -25.60 63.95 14.72
CA ASN A 819 -25.77 63.37 16.07
C ASN A 819 -24.42 63.07 16.75
N ALA A 820 -23.35 62.93 15.98
CA ALA A 820 -21.99 62.65 16.46
C ALA A 820 -21.13 63.92 16.64
N TRP A 821 -21.71 65.12 16.50
CA TRP A 821 -20.98 66.39 16.58
C TRP A 821 -20.16 66.52 17.87
N ASP A 822 -18.94 67.03 17.77
CA ASP A 822 -17.93 67.08 18.84
C ASP A 822 -17.48 65.70 19.39
N GLY A 823 -17.82 64.59 18.72
CA GLY A 823 -17.41 63.22 19.04
C GLY A 823 -16.54 62.59 17.94
N ALA A 824 -16.15 61.32 18.09
CA ALA A 824 -15.34 60.61 17.09
C ALA A 824 -16.16 59.73 16.12
N ALA A 825 -17.48 59.59 16.35
CA ALA A 825 -18.31 58.62 15.64
C ALA A 825 -18.71 59.05 14.21
N GLY A 826 -18.57 60.33 13.87
CA GLY A 826 -18.79 60.85 12.51
C GLY A 826 -17.58 61.63 12.01
N ASP A 827 -16.40 61.35 12.55
CA ASP A 827 -15.12 61.92 12.15
C ASP A 827 -14.68 61.22 10.86
N LEU A 828 -14.82 61.93 9.74
CA LEU A 828 -14.59 61.41 8.39
C LEU A 828 -13.20 61.78 7.86
N ASN A 829 -12.51 62.71 8.52
CA ASN A 829 -11.17 63.15 8.15
C ASN A 829 -10.08 62.67 9.14
N ASP A 830 -10.46 61.86 10.13
CA ASP A 830 -9.63 61.29 11.20
C ASP A 830 -8.88 62.36 12.03
N ASP A 831 -9.45 63.56 12.20
CA ASP A 831 -8.84 64.63 13.00
C ASP A 831 -9.13 64.52 14.51
N GLY A 832 -9.95 63.54 14.89
CA GLY A 832 -10.36 63.21 16.25
C GLY A 832 -11.66 63.89 16.68
N THR A 833 -12.35 64.66 15.83
CA THR A 833 -13.58 65.39 16.20
C THR A 833 -14.50 65.68 15.01
N THR A 834 -15.74 65.17 15.05
CA THR A 834 -16.81 65.47 14.10
C THR A 834 -17.20 66.95 14.13
N ASN A 835 -16.88 67.66 13.05
CA ASN A 835 -17.11 69.09 12.89
C ASN A 835 -17.52 69.46 11.46
N ALA A 836 -17.45 70.75 11.13
CA ALA A 836 -17.87 71.26 9.83
C ALA A 836 -17.05 70.70 8.65
N GLN A 837 -15.83 70.23 8.90
CA GLN A 837 -14.98 69.61 7.89
C GLN A 837 -15.48 68.21 7.50
N ASP A 838 -15.97 67.43 8.48
CA ASP A 838 -16.59 66.12 8.25
C ASP A 838 -17.94 66.26 7.56
N LEU A 839 -18.73 67.27 7.94
CA LEU A 839 -19.96 67.61 7.22
C LEU A 839 -19.69 67.92 5.75
N ALA A 840 -18.60 68.64 5.46
CA ALA A 840 -18.21 68.93 4.08
C ALA A 840 -17.74 67.66 3.34
N ALA A 841 -17.05 66.74 4.02
CA ALA A 841 -16.65 65.45 3.48
C ALA A 841 -17.88 64.59 3.12
N LEU A 842 -18.87 64.50 4.02
CA LEU A 842 -20.12 63.75 3.80
C LEU A 842 -20.92 64.32 2.63
N LEU A 843 -21.12 65.64 2.58
CA LEU A 843 -21.86 66.29 1.49
C LEU A 843 -21.15 66.18 0.13
N SER A 844 -19.82 66.04 0.14
CA SER A 844 -19.02 65.84 -1.07
C SER A 844 -19.14 64.41 -1.62
N ALA A 845 -19.53 63.45 -0.78
CA ALA A 845 -19.72 62.05 -1.11
C ALA A 845 -21.19 61.67 -1.39
N TRP A 846 -22.11 62.65 -1.46
CA TRP A 846 -23.55 62.41 -1.55
C TRP A 846 -23.99 61.60 -2.77
N GLY A 847 -24.74 60.52 -2.56
CA GLY A 847 -25.23 59.63 -3.61
C GLY A 847 -25.01 58.15 -3.28
N PRO A 848 -25.36 57.23 -4.20
CA PRO A 848 -25.06 55.81 -4.03
C PRO A 848 -23.55 55.62 -3.93
N CYS A 849 -23.12 54.75 -3.01
CA CYS A 849 -21.71 54.36 -2.96
C CYS A 849 -21.33 53.75 -4.31
N ALA A 850 -20.26 54.28 -4.93
CA ALA A 850 -19.79 53.73 -6.20
C ALA A 850 -19.36 52.28 -5.95
N ARG A 851 -20.14 51.34 -6.52
CA ARG A 851 -19.88 49.91 -6.47
C ARG A 851 -18.56 49.56 -7.12
#